data_AF-A0A524EYJ5-F1
#
_entry.id   AF-A0A524EYJ5-F1
#
_cell.length_a   1.000
_cell.length_b   1.000
_cell.length_c   1.000
_cell.angle_alpha   90.00
_cell.angle_beta   90.00
_cell.angle_gamma   90.00
#
_symmetry.space_group_name_H-M   'P 1'
#
loop_
_entity.id
_entity.type
_entity.pdbx_description
1 polymer ?
#
loop_
_entity_poly.entity_id
_entity_poly.type
_entity_poly.pdbx_seq_one_letter_code
_entity_poly.pdbx_strand_id
1 'polypeptide(L)'
;MENKLSIFIRRFCENVKDFYNVSDIVKFLKTEIERKRKIYPFWRKKVRFSYASFKKRYPSIYKKFPSVVPNKNILQFFYHDDHLSKNKQISDENLSKIIPFEDEFISTKYFKKKFLDLFSFFLTEILPFEKKSLVYANNPVNIYQDIYFDFSYRFIKSEISAFSLIKTQYKLEEKLEKIIEYLFSSISHVFGMILSEVIPENFQVELISALASINNPKKIDFVITIRQRERYLKEFFLNSHIFQFSEFLPQIPDSVRNKLKMQKDLLYLLALDRYYGLQPNIISVLTRIQKKCISLGHITPLLDMLNFMFSRVEDSNYETEEILDTVSKKFTRSPDKRSKLLNLFNFCNKNAVLFGTFQSNNRSQLQEQYRLFFLFNLQYFGEGLQQTFKSDNILLPGVFKNQIRILEDKYPNFSRYFLLFERFLHAAFELSTNSAFKNVFTHIFKYSIDELNEFFSSAFLTSLNERLMNEIESYNQVTSERLTYSEVVEFIIKTIYNSITTIFLAENPLKASANFKDSISRYSPKNVALRALEILFFKEIPLSDNNWMNFNLSRNKEKVIKQFQEFFKIPKDYFFTDKKLLHISMKQLYSLESEFLLEEWLVIYIIEPFISFIDKIWKIIEKKEEPITLNTIFLEFNHQLSWSVINPNILDNLELICEKMAGPFLEVFLNH
;
A
#
# COMPACT_ATOMS: atom_id res chain seq x y z
N MET A 1 9.02 19.89 -36.77
CA MET A 1 7.84 20.29 -35.97
C MET A 1 7.84 19.44 -34.71
N GLU A 2 7.79 20.03 -33.51
CA GLU A 2 7.60 19.26 -32.27
C GLU A 2 6.25 18.52 -32.32
N ASN A 3 6.24 17.24 -31.93
CA ASN A 3 4.99 16.50 -31.77
C ASN A 3 4.13 17.18 -30.68
N LYS A 4 2.80 17.24 -30.86
CA LYS A 4 1.83 17.79 -29.90
C LYS A 4 2.03 17.24 -28.48
N LEU A 5 2.44 15.97 -28.37
CA LEU A 5 2.75 15.35 -27.10
C LEU A 5 3.99 15.98 -26.43
N SER A 6 5.06 16.21 -27.18
CA SER A 6 6.27 16.86 -26.65
C SER A 6 5.97 18.26 -26.11
N ILE A 7 5.10 19.02 -26.79
CA ILE A 7 4.63 20.34 -26.31
C ILE A 7 3.78 20.22 -25.05
N PHE A 8 2.95 19.18 -24.95
CA PHE A 8 2.17 18.90 -23.74
C PHE A 8 3.09 18.56 -22.56
N ILE A 9 4.05 17.65 -22.77
CA ILE A 9 4.99 17.18 -21.76
C ILE A 9 5.91 18.30 -21.28
N ARG A 10 6.41 19.15 -22.19
CA ARG A 10 7.17 20.34 -21.80
C ARG A 10 6.37 21.25 -20.87
N ARG A 11 5.11 21.52 -21.21
CA ARG A 11 4.25 22.35 -20.35
C ARG A 11 3.91 21.67 -19.03
N PHE A 12 3.74 20.35 -19.02
CA PHE A 12 3.63 19.59 -17.78
C PHE A 12 4.85 19.84 -16.90
N CYS A 13 6.05 19.66 -17.46
CA CYS A 13 7.33 19.89 -16.78
C CYS A 13 7.51 21.33 -16.28
N GLU A 14 6.99 22.33 -17.00
CA GLU A 14 7.06 23.74 -16.61
C GLU A 14 6.10 24.11 -15.47
N ASN A 15 4.99 23.38 -15.31
CA ASN A 15 3.89 23.79 -14.43
C ASN A 15 3.70 22.88 -13.20
N VAL A 16 4.17 21.63 -13.26
CA VAL A 16 4.17 20.71 -12.12
C VAL A 16 5.46 20.93 -11.34
N LYS A 17 5.36 21.37 -10.08
CA LYS A 17 6.53 21.67 -9.25
C LYS A 17 7.13 20.41 -8.65
N ASP A 18 6.27 19.51 -8.20
CA ASP A 18 6.66 18.24 -7.61
C ASP A 18 5.90 17.09 -8.30
N PHE A 19 6.64 16.19 -8.93
CA PHE A 19 6.09 15.02 -9.61
C PHE A 19 5.38 14.07 -8.63
N TYR A 20 5.86 14.00 -7.38
CA TYR A 20 5.25 13.17 -6.35
C TYR A 20 3.95 13.76 -5.80
N ASN A 21 3.65 15.02 -6.12
CA ASN A 21 2.44 15.69 -5.68
C ASN A 21 1.31 15.54 -6.71
N VAL A 22 0.42 14.57 -6.47
CA VAL A 22 -0.77 14.35 -7.29
C VAL A 22 -1.64 15.62 -7.43
N SER A 23 -1.69 16.49 -6.41
CA SER A 23 -2.44 17.74 -6.47
C SER A 23 -1.90 18.69 -7.55
N ASP A 24 -0.57 18.77 -7.70
CA ASP A 24 0.08 19.58 -8.73
C ASP A 24 -0.24 19.04 -10.13
N ILE A 25 -0.17 17.72 -10.31
CA ILE A 25 -0.53 17.06 -11.57
C ILE A 25 -2.00 17.30 -11.92
N VAL A 26 -2.90 17.12 -10.95
CA VAL A 26 -4.34 17.36 -11.12
C VAL A 26 -4.61 18.82 -11.48
N LYS A 27 -3.95 19.77 -10.80
CA LYS A 27 -4.09 21.21 -11.07
C LYS A 27 -3.63 21.57 -12.47
N PHE A 28 -2.48 21.04 -12.90
CA PHE A 28 -2.00 21.23 -14.27
C PHE A 28 -2.99 20.67 -15.30
N LEU A 29 -3.42 19.42 -15.13
CA LEU A 29 -4.33 18.77 -16.08
C LEU A 29 -5.67 19.51 -16.17
N LYS A 30 -6.24 19.95 -15.04
CA LYS A 30 -7.44 20.81 -15.02
C LYS A 30 -7.25 22.10 -15.80
N THR A 31 -6.13 22.80 -15.57
CA THR A 31 -5.79 24.04 -16.28
C THR A 31 -5.67 23.80 -17.79
N GLU A 32 -5.05 22.68 -18.18
CA GLU A 32 -4.88 22.32 -19.58
C GLU A 32 -6.21 21.98 -20.26
N ILE A 33 -7.11 21.30 -19.55
CA ILE A 33 -8.48 21.06 -20.00
C ILE A 33 -9.21 22.38 -20.19
N GLU A 34 -9.19 23.29 -19.20
CA GLU A 34 -9.83 24.60 -19.30
C GLU A 34 -9.28 25.42 -20.47
N ARG A 35 -7.97 25.40 -20.69
CA ARG A 35 -7.33 26.04 -21.85
C ARG A 35 -7.83 25.45 -23.17
N LYS A 36 -7.89 24.13 -23.29
CA LYS A 36 -8.43 23.46 -24.48
C LYS A 36 -9.93 23.71 -24.67
N ARG A 37 -10.70 23.83 -23.58
CA ARG A 37 -12.13 24.24 -23.64
C ARG A 37 -12.30 25.62 -24.29
N LYS A 38 -11.36 26.56 -24.07
CA LYS A 38 -11.38 27.87 -24.75
C LYS A 38 -11.13 27.76 -26.26
N ILE A 39 -10.39 26.74 -26.71
CA ILE A 39 -9.98 26.56 -28.11
C ILE A 39 -11.04 25.77 -28.91
N TYR A 40 -11.70 24.80 -28.30
CA TYR A 40 -12.68 23.93 -28.98
C TYR A 40 -14.13 24.41 -28.75
N PRO A 41 -14.85 24.90 -29.78
CA PRO A 41 -16.20 25.46 -29.65
C PRO A 41 -17.24 24.50 -29.05
N PHE A 42 -17.06 23.19 -29.20
CA PHE A 42 -17.98 22.20 -28.65
C PHE A 42 -17.95 22.14 -27.11
N TRP A 43 -16.83 22.53 -26.49
CA TRP A 43 -16.71 22.69 -25.04
C TRP A 43 -17.04 24.12 -24.56
N ARG A 44 -17.08 25.13 -25.46
CA ARG A 44 -17.44 26.53 -25.14
C ARG A 44 -18.92 26.66 -24.76
N LYS A 45 -19.79 25.84 -25.34
CA LYS A 45 -21.16 25.75 -24.84
C LYS A 45 -21.07 25.14 -23.46
N LYS A 46 -21.33 25.98 -22.45
CA LYS A 46 -21.79 25.51 -21.14
C LYS A 46 -22.72 24.32 -21.42
N VAL A 47 -22.28 23.10 -21.15
CA VAL A 47 -23.21 22.01 -20.87
C VAL A 47 -23.79 22.35 -19.50
N ARG A 48 -24.53 23.45 -19.45
CA ARG A 48 -25.56 23.65 -18.44
C ARG A 48 -26.62 22.66 -18.86
N PHE A 49 -26.47 21.43 -18.41
CA PHE A 49 -27.64 20.69 -18.00
C PHE A 49 -28.23 21.50 -16.83
N SER A 50 -28.93 22.59 -17.14
CA SER A 50 -29.64 23.31 -16.10
C SER A 50 -30.81 22.40 -15.76
N TYR A 51 -30.85 21.96 -14.51
CA TYR A 51 -31.96 21.21 -13.95
C TYR A 51 -33.33 21.85 -14.31
N ALA A 52 -33.36 23.18 -14.40
CA ALA A 52 -34.50 23.95 -14.89
C ALA A 52 -34.90 23.65 -16.35
N SER A 53 -33.93 23.46 -17.26
CA SER A 53 -34.21 23.11 -18.67
C SER A 53 -34.69 21.67 -18.82
N PHE A 54 -34.20 20.75 -17.97
CA PHE A 54 -34.66 19.36 -17.94
C PHE A 54 -36.09 19.24 -17.39
N LYS A 55 -36.38 19.95 -16.28
CA LYS A 55 -37.72 20.02 -15.67
C LYS A 55 -38.78 20.58 -16.63
N LYS A 56 -38.39 21.54 -17.49
CA LYS A 56 -39.28 22.15 -18.49
C LYS A 56 -39.55 21.24 -19.69
N ARG A 57 -38.61 20.33 -20.03
CA ARG A 57 -38.73 19.41 -21.17
C ARG A 57 -39.41 18.08 -20.83
N TYR A 58 -39.34 17.62 -19.58
CA TYR A 58 -39.88 16.32 -19.15
C TYR A 58 -40.72 16.40 -17.87
N PRO A 59 -41.83 17.15 -17.85
CA PRO A 59 -42.64 17.37 -16.65
C PRO A 59 -43.31 16.08 -16.12
N SER A 60 -43.56 15.09 -16.99
CA SER A 60 -44.17 13.80 -16.63
C SER A 60 -43.23 12.87 -15.84
N ILE A 61 -41.92 12.94 -16.09
CA ILE A 61 -40.91 12.15 -15.39
C ILE A 61 -40.70 12.70 -13.97
N TYR A 62 -40.73 14.02 -13.81
CA TYR A 62 -40.61 14.68 -12.50
C TYR A 62 -41.79 14.39 -11.57
N LYS A 63 -43.02 14.25 -12.11
CA LYS A 63 -44.20 13.87 -11.32
C LYS A 63 -44.14 12.43 -10.77
N LYS A 64 -43.30 11.55 -11.34
CA LYS A 64 -43.15 10.15 -10.89
C LYS A 64 -42.05 9.93 -9.85
N PHE A 65 -41.07 10.83 -9.71
CA PHE A 65 -39.95 10.67 -8.78
C PHE A 65 -39.55 12.01 -8.11
N PRO A 66 -40.24 12.42 -7.03
CA PRO A 66 -39.99 13.70 -6.36
C PRO A 66 -38.71 13.73 -5.51
N SER A 67 -38.12 12.57 -5.18
CA SER A 67 -37.06 12.41 -4.17
C SER A 67 -35.63 12.71 -4.65
N VAL A 68 -35.43 13.11 -5.91
CA VAL A 68 -34.10 13.52 -6.41
C VAL A 68 -33.99 15.04 -6.40
N VAL A 69 -33.84 15.62 -5.20
CA VAL A 69 -33.46 17.03 -5.01
C VAL A 69 -32.07 17.09 -4.38
N PRO A 70 -31.09 17.80 -4.96
CA PRO A 70 -29.84 18.08 -4.27
C PRO A 70 -30.07 19.16 -3.20
N ASN A 71 -30.17 18.66 -1.96
CA ASN A 71 -29.75 19.20 -0.67
C ASN A 71 -30.01 20.68 -0.34
N LYS A 72 -30.74 20.90 0.77
CA LYS A 72 -30.60 22.13 1.55
C LYS A 72 -30.54 21.99 3.07
N ASN A 73 -30.81 20.83 3.67
CA ASN A 73 -30.53 20.60 5.09
C ASN A 73 -30.38 19.09 5.35
N ILE A 74 -29.21 18.72 5.86
CA ILE A 74 -28.99 17.52 6.65
C ILE A 74 -29.99 17.55 7.83
N LEU A 75 -30.65 16.41 8.11
CA LEU A 75 -31.65 16.10 9.16
C LEU A 75 -33.10 15.97 8.67
N GLN A 76 -33.45 14.78 8.20
CA GLN A 76 -34.65 14.06 8.69
C GLN A 76 -34.48 12.57 8.36
N PHE A 77 -34.04 11.88 9.40
CA PHE A 77 -33.81 10.45 9.53
C PHE A 77 -35.14 9.78 9.95
N PHE A 78 -35.40 8.58 9.43
CA PHE A 78 -36.41 7.57 9.82
C PHE A 78 -37.89 7.80 9.45
N TYR A 79 -38.44 6.93 8.58
CA TYR A 79 -39.28 5.78 8.98
C TYR A 79 -39.86 4.99 7.78
N HIS A 80 -39.96 3.66 7.98
CA HIS A 80 -40.81 2.64 7.34
C HIS A 80 -40.59 2.30 5.84
N ASP A 81 -40.58 1.03 5.39
CA ASP A 81 -41.24 -0.16 5.94
C ASP A 81 -40.48 -1.48 5.70
N ASP A 82 -40.67 -2.38 6.66
CA ASP A 82 -40.46 -3.83 6.59
C ASP A 82 -41.22 -4.44 5.41
N HIS A 83 -40.58 -5.36 4.67
CA HIS A 83 -41.18 -6.67 4.37
C HIS A 83 -40.17 -7.63 3.70
N LEU A 84 -39.98 -8.75 4.40
CA LEU A 84 -39.74 -10.10 3.88
C LEU A 84 -38.31 -10.48 3.45
N SER A 85 -37.58 -10.89 4.48
CA SER A 85 -36.83 -12.15 4.53
C SER A 85 -37.35 -13.26 3.60
N LYS A 86 -36.50 -13.70 2.67
CA LYS A 86 -36.33 -15.12 2.30
C LYS A 86 -34.87 -15.34 1.92
N ASN A 87 -34.09 -15.80 2.89
CA ASN A 87 -32.78 -16.39 2.67
C ASN A 87 -32.94 -17.63 1.78
N LYS A 88 -32.59 -17.52 0.50
CA LYS A 88 -32.13 -18.68 -0.27
C LYS A 88 -30.64 -18.82 0.03
N GLN A 89 -30.27 -19.92 0.70
CA GLN A 89 -28.90 -20.40 0.70
C GLN A 89 -28.43 -20.51 -0.75
N ILE A 90 -27.54 -19.60 -1.15
CA ILE A 90 -26.80 -19.72 -2.39
C ILE A 90 -25.73 -20.76 -2.11
N SER A 91 -25.84 -21.93 -2.72
CA SER A 91 -24.82 -22.99 -2.63
C SER A 91 -23.51 -22.54 -3.28
N ASP A 92 -22.40 -23.03 -2.72
CA ASP A 92 -21.01 -22.71 -3.05
C ASP A 92 -20.62 -22.94 -4.53
N GLU A 93 -21.45 -23.63 -5.32
CA GLU A 93 -21.19 -23.90 -6.75
C GLU A 93 -21.37 -22.68 -7.68
N ASN A 94 -21.98 -21.58 -7.19
CA ASN A 94 -22.31 -20.43 -8.04
C ASN A 94 -21.33 -19.26 -8.02
N LEU A 95 -20.19 -19.35 -7.31
CA LEU A 95 -19.12 -18.34 -7.42
C LEU A 95 -18.54 -18.26 -8.84
N SER A 96 -18.70 -19.32 -9.65
CA SER A 96 -18.29 -19.37 -11.06
C SER A 96 -19.37 -18.87 -12.05
N LYS A 97 -20.60 -18.61 -11.58
CA LYS A 97 -21.72 -18.12 -12.40
C LYS A 97 -22.31 -16.86 -11.75
N ILE A 98 -21.65 -15.74 -12.01
CA ILE A 98 -22.08 -14.40 -11.61
C ILE A 98 -23.45 -14.11 -12.27
N ILE A 99 -24.51 -14.12 -11.46
CA ILE A 99 -25.86 -13.67 -11.86
C ILE A 99 -25.82 -12.14 -11.96
N PRO A 100 -26.19 -11.53 -13.10
CA PRO A 100 -26.33 -10.08 -13.19
C PRO A 100 -27.51 -9.63 -12.32
N PHE A 101 -27.25 -8.78 -11.34
CA PHE A 101 -28.28 -8.14 -10.52
C PHE A 101 -29.04 -7.09 -11.37
N GLU A 102 -30.36 -7.06 -11.28
CA GLU A 102 -31.25 -6.27 -12.16
C GLU A 102 -31.45 -4.80 -11.73
N ASP A 103 -30.95 -4.38 -10.56
CA ASP A 103 -30.80 -2.96 -10.24
C ASP A 103 -29.51 -2.40 -10.85
N GLU A 104 -29.41 -2.48 -12.18
CA GLU A 104 -28.32 -1.83 -12.91
C GLU A 104 -28.43 -0.32 -12.71
N PHE A 105 -27.40 0.24 -12.07
CA PHE A 105 -27.08 1.66 -12.13
C PHE A 105 -27.34 2.17 -13.57
N ILE A 106 -28.14 3.23 -13.74
CA ILE A 106 -28.57 3.71 -15.08
C ILE A 106 -27.35 3.94 -15.99
N SER A 107 -26.20 4.32 -15.43
CA SER A 107 -24.96 4.47 -16.20
C SER A 107 -24.15 3.19 -16.40
N THR A 108 -24.49 2.03 -15.85
CA THR A 108 -23.78 0.77 -16.14
C THR A 108 -23.87 0.40 -17.61
N LYS A 109 -25.07 0.42 -18.19
CA LYS A 109 -25.25 0.20 -19.64
C LYS A 109 -24.55 1.30 -20.47
N TYR A 110 -24.60 2.55 -20.00
CA TYR A 110 -23.92 3.66 -20.66
C TYR A 110 -22.40 3.47 -20.69
N PHE A 111 -21.77 3.22 -19.54
CA PHE A 111 -20.33 3.06 -19.43
C PHE A 111 -19.85 1.80 -20.16
N LYS A 112 -20.55 0.66 -20.06
CA LYS A 112 -20.24 -0.53 -20.86
C LYS A 112 -20.14 -0.21 -22.36
N LYS A 113 -20.99 0.69 -22.87
CA LYS A 113 -21.04 1.06 -24.29
C LYS A 113 -20.11 2.21 -24.68
N LYS A 114 -19.86 3.17 -23.78
CA LYS A 114 -19.25 4.46 -24.11
C LYS A 114 -17.94 4.76 -23.42
N PHE A 115 -17.52 3.95 -22.45
CA PHE A 115 -16.32 4.25 -21.68
C PHE A 115 -15.06 4.25 -22.54
N LEU A 116 -14.86 3.26 -23.43
CA LEU A 116 -13.70 3.27 -24.36
C LEU A 116 -13.68 4.50 -25.26
N ASP A 117 -14.82 4.87 -25.85
CA ASP A 117 -14.92 6.06 -26.72
C ASP A 117 -14.50 7.32 -25.95
N LEU A 118 -15.02 7.50 -24.73
CA LEU A 118 -14.74 8.65 -23.88
C LEU A 118 -13.28 8.69 -23.43
N PHE A 119 -12.74 7.54 -23.01
CA PHE A 119 -11.37 7.46 -22.52
C PHE A 119 -10.36 7.62 -23.66
N SER A 120 -10.60 7.01 -24.82
CA SER A 120 -9.80 7.21 -26.03
C SER A 120 -9.81 8.67 -26.47
N PHE A 121 -10.98 9.32 -26.46
CA PHE A 121 -11.09 10.75 -26.75
C PHE A 121 -10.25 11.57 -25.77
N PHE A 122 -10.30 11.26 -24.47
CA PHE A 122 -9.53 11.96 -23.46
C PHE A 122 -8.01 11.82 -23.69
N LEU A 123 -7.52 10.59 -23.90
CA LEU A 123 -6.09 10.33 -24.17
C LEU A 123 -5.61 11.08 -25.43
N THR A 124 -6.40 11.06 -26.49
CA THR A 124 -5.99 11.59 -27.81
C THR A 124 -6.12 13.10 -27.94
N GLU A 125 -7.22 13.67 -27.45
CA GLU A 125 -7.50 15.10 -27.66
C GLU A 125 -6.97 15.96 -26.52
N ILE A 126 -6.91 15.43 -25.28
CA ILE A 126 -6.44 16.17 -24.10
C ILE A 126 -4.96 15.89 -23.81
N LEU A 127 -4.49 14.66 -23.97
CA LEU A 127 -3.12 14.25 -23.61
C LEU A 127 -2.21 13.92 -24.82
N PRO A 128 -2.56 14.41 -26.01
CA PRO A 128 -2.04 13.98 -27.32
C PRO A 128 -1.46 12.57 -27.51
N PHE A 129 -2.02 11.53 -26.89
CA PHE A 129 -1.62 10.13 -27.13
C PHE A 129 -2.15 9.58 -28.47
N GLU A 130 -1.52 8.54 -28.98
CA GLU A 130 -1.90 7.87 -30.24
C GLU A 130 -3.25 7.15 -30.14
N LYS A 131 -4.16 7.44 -31.08
CA LYS A 131 -5.56 6.98 -31.00
C LYS A 131 -5.72 5.48 -31.14
N LYS A 132 -4.92 4.85 -31.99
CA LYS A 132 -5.03 3.41 -32.29
C LYS A 132 -4.35 2.52 -31.26
N SER A 133 -3.73 3.12 -30.24
CA SER A 133 -2.91 2.40 -29.28
C SER A 133 -3.68 1.80 -28.11
N LEU A 134 -4.87 2.32 -27.79
CA LEU A 134 -5.71 1.82 -26.71
C LEU A 134 -6.68 0.73 -27.21
N VAL A 135 -6.64 -0.44 -26.58
CA VAL A 135 -7.58 -1.54 -26.84
C VAL A 135 -8.08 -2.15 -25.53
N TYR A 136 -9.27 -2.76 -25.58
CA TYR A 136 -9.70 -3.66 -24.51
C TYR A 136 -8.83 -4.92 -24.54
N ALA A 137 -8.27 -5.29 -23.39
CA ALA A 137 -7.60 -6.57 -23.21
C ALA A 137 -8.64 -7.69 -23.03
N ASN A 138 -9.72 -7.40 -22.29
CA ASN A 138 -10.88 -8.28 -22.09
C ASN A 138 -12.18 -7.47 -22.22
N ASN A 139 -13.29 -8.18 -22.44
CA ASN A 139 -14.62 -7.55 -22.39
C ASN A 139 -14.90 -6.97 -21.00
N PRO A 140 -15.58 -5.81 -20.90
CA PRO A 140 -15.95 -5.23 -19.62
C PRO A 140 -16.77 -6.21 -18.77
N VAL A 141 -16.36 -6.42 -17.52
CA VAL A 141 -17.01 -7.33 -16.58
C VAL A 141 -17.76 -6.52 -15.53
N ASN A 142 -19.02 -6.88 -15.26
CA ASN A 142 -19.80 -6.30 -14.16
C ASN A 142 -19.80 -7.27 -12.99
N ILE A 143 -19.45 -6.79 -11.80
CA ILE A 143 -19.47 -7.57 -10.55
C ILE A 143 -20.15 -6.71 -9.48
N TYR A 144 -21.39 -7.05 -9.18
CA TYR A 144 -22.30 -6.26 -8.33
C TYR A 144 -22.44 -4.80 -8.79
N GLN A 145 -21.90 -3.85 -8.02
CA GLN A 145 -21.97 -2.41 -8.27
C GLN A 145 -20.73 -1.86 -9.00
N ASP A 146 -19.75 -2.72 -9.29
CA ASP A 146 -18.48 -2.35 -9.87
C ASP A 146 -18.38 -2.85 -11.33
N ILE A 147 -17.98 -1.96 -12.23
CA ILE A 147 -17.68 -2.30 -13.62
C ILE A 147 -16.17 -2.26 -13.81
N TYR A 148 -15.60 -3.29 -14.40
CA TYR A 148 -14.17 -3.42 -14.63
C TYR A 148 -13.88 -3.34 -16.14
N PHE A 149 -12.85 -2.56 -16.48
CA PHE A 149 -12.37 -2.36 -17.85
C PHE A 149 -10.88 -2.68 -17.89
N ASP A 150 -10.55 -3.81 -18.52
CA ASP A 150 -9.16 -4.24 -18.71
C ASP A 150 -8.65 -3.64 -20.03
N PHE A 151 -7.62 -2.81 -19.95
CA PHE A 151 -7.05 -2.11 -21.10
C PHE A 151 -5.61 -2.54 -21.37
N SER A 152 -5.24 -2.39 -22.64
CA SER A 152 -3.86 -2.44 -23.10
C SER A 152 -3.58 -1.20 -23.93
N TYR A 153 -2.46 -0.52 -23.67
CA TYR A 153 -2.00 0.62 -24.43
C TYR A 153 -0.59 0.37 -24.98
N ARG A 154 -0.40 0.54 -26.30
CA ARG A 154 0.90 0.41 -26.96
C ARG A 154 1.51 1.76 -27.31
N PHE A 155 2.63 2.11 -26.69
CA PHE A 155 3.30 3.38 -26.94
C PHE A 155 4.05 3.41 -28.27
N ILE A 156 3.96 4.54 -28.97
CA ILE A 156 4.85 4.85 -30.09
C ILE A 156 6.18 5.42 -29.58
N LYS A 157 7.23 5.38 -30.42
CA LYS A 157 8.58 5.83 -30.02
C LYS A 157 8.59 7.24 -29.43
N SER A 158 7.83 8.18 -30.01
CA SER A 158 7.80 9.56 -29.53
C SER A 158 7.14 9.71 -28.15
N GLU A 159 6.22 8.82 -27.77
CA GLU A 159 5.62 8.81 -26.43
C GLU A 159 6.65 8.38 -25.38
N ILE A 160 7.39 7.31 -25.67
CA ILE A 160 8.47 6.82 -24.80
C ILE A 160 9.54 7.90 -24.60
N SER A 161 9.98 8.56 -25.67
CA SER A 161 10.93 9.67 -25.57
C SER A 161 10.42 10.82 -24.69
N ALA A 162 9.10 11.04 -24.67
CA ALA A 162 8.50 12.08 -23.84
C ALA A 162 8.52 11.69 -22.34
N PHE A 163 8.26 10.43 -22.01
CA PHE A 163 8.42 9.94 -20.64
C PHE A 163 9.88 10.00 -20.17
N SER A 164 10.84 9.69 -21.04
CA SER A 164 12.27 9.84 -20.73
C SER A 164 12.62 11.29 -20.41
N LEU A 165 12.03 12.27 -21.10
CA LEU A 165 12.21 13.69 -20.80
C LEU A 165 11.69 14.05 -19.39
N ILE A 166 10.53 13.52 -18.98
CA ILE A 166 10.01 13.71 -17.61
C ILE A 166 11.02 13.18 -16.59
N LYS A 167 11.50 11.94 -16.78
CA LYS A 167 12.49 11.32 -15.89
C LYS A 167 13.72 12.21 -15.71
N THR A 168 14.31 12.68 -16.81
CA THR A 168 15.51 13.52 -16.77
C THR A 168 15.25 14.89 -16.13
N GLN A 169 14.14 15.54 -16.47
CA GLN A 169 13.81 16.89 -15.97
C GLN A 169 13.60 16.91 -14.45
N TYR A 170 12.89 15.92 -13.92
CA TYR A 170 12.60 15.80 -12.49
C TYR A 170 13.67 15.02 -11.72
N LYS A 171 14.72 14.55 -12.40
CA LYS A 171 15.78 13.69 -11.83
C LYS A 171 15.19 12.50 -11.06
N LEU A 172 14.16 11.87 -11.64
CA LEU A 172 13.48 10.73 -11.03
C LEU A 172 14.43 9.53 -11.02
N GLU A 173 14.60 8.94 -9.85
CA GLU A 173 15.43 7.75 -9.63
C GLU A 173 14.74 6.50 -10.18
N GLU A 174 13.40 6.51 -10.22
CA GLU A 174 12.59 5.38 -10.64
C GLU A 174 12.81 5.01 -12.12
N LYS A 175 12.66 3.71 -12.40
CA LYS A 175 12.65 3.18 -13.77
C LYS A 175 11.49 3.76 -14.58
N LEU A 176 11.65 3.77 -15.91
CA LEU A 176 10.73 4.48 -16.81
C LEU A 176 9.31 3.88 -16.74
N GLU A 177 9.22 2.58 -16.56
CA GLU A 177 8.03 1.75 -16.41
C GLU A 177 7.16 2.25 -15.26
N LYS A 178 7.76 2.44 -14.07
CA LYS A 178 7.07 3.00 -12.89
C LYS A 178 6.57 4.42 -13.09
N ILE A 179 7.35 5.25 -13.78
CA ILE A 179 6.95 6.61 -14.13
C ILE A 179 5.72 6.59 -15.05
N ILE A 180 5.70 5.68 -16.03
CA ILE A 180 4.56 5.48 -16.93
C ILE A 180 3.32 5.01 -16.15
N GLU A 181 3.46 4.00 -15.28
CA GLU A 181 2.37 3.47 -14.44
C GLU A 181 1.74 4.56 -13.57
N TYR A 182 2.58 5.35 -12.88
CA TYR A 182 2.11 6.45 -12.04
C TYR A 182 1.40 7.56 -12.84
N LEU A 183 1.93 7.90 -14.03
CA LEU A 183 1.28 8.89 -14.90
C LEU A 183 -0.08 8.39 -15.39
N PHE A 184 -0.21 7.12 -15.77
CA PHE A 184 -1.49 6.53 -16.17
C PHE A 184 -2.52 6.52 -15.04
N SER A 185 -2.07 6.36 -13.79
CA SER A 185 -2.92 6.54 -12.62
C SER A 185 -3.41 7.97 -12.46
N SER A 186 -2.51 8.95 -12.58
CA SER A 186 -2.87 10.37 -12.52
C SER A 186 -3.84 10.77 -13.64
N ILE A 187 -3.61 10.25 -14.86
CA ILE A 187 -4.49 10.40 -16.02
C ILE A 187 -5.88 9.83 -15.74
N SER A 188 -5.95 8.61 -15.22
CA SER A 188 -7.22 7.93 -14.91
C SER A 188 -7.98 8.65 -13.80
N HIS A 189 -7.28 9.13 -12.77
CA HIS A 189 -7.86 9.91 -11.68
C HIS A 189 -8.49 11.20 -12.20
N VAL A 190 -7.75 11.98 -12.99
CA VAL A 190 -8.27 13.24 -13.55
C VAL A 190 -9.42 12.99 -14.51
N PHE A 191 -9.34 11.96 -15.34
CA PHE A 191 -10.46 11.56 -16.19
C PHE A 191 -11.72 11.28 -15.37
N GLY A 192 -11.60 10.52 -14.27
CA GLY A 192 -12.69 10.26 -13.33
C GLY A 192 -13.28 11.52 -12.70
N MET A 193 -12.43 12.48 -12.32
CA MET A 193 -12.89 13.77 -11.79
C MET A 193 -13.76 14.51 -12.82
N ILE A 194 -13.29 14.63 -14.05
CA ILE A 194 -14.01 15.32 -15.13
C ILE A 194 -15.34 14.63 -15.41
N LEU A 195 -15.34 13.30 -15.55
CA LEU A 195 -16.57 12.55 -15.78
C LEU A 195 -17.59 12.81 -14.68
N SER A 196 -17.16 12.88 -13.42
CA SER A 196 -18.05 13.16 -12.29
C SER A 196 -18.57 14.61 -12.23
N GLU A 197 -17.94 15.55 -12.95
CA GLU A 197 -18.46 16.91 -13.13
C GLU A 197 -19.49 16.98 -14.26
N VAL A 198 -19.41 16.09 -15.25
CA VAL A 198 -20.25 16.08 -16.45
C VAL A 198 -21.49 15.19 -16.27
N ILE A 199 -21.33 14.05 -15.62
CA ILE A 199 -22.39 13.07 -15.38
C ILE A 199 -22.84 13.24 -13.93
N PRO A 200 -24.09 13.70 -13.68
CA PRO A 200 -24.59 14.03 -12.34
C PRO A 200 -24.99 12.77 -11.55
N GLU A 201 -24.14 11.76 -11.54
CA GLU A 201 -24.32 10.50 -10.83
C GLU A 201 -23.24 10.32 -9.77
N ASN A 202 -23.58 9.58 -8.70
CA ASN A 202 -22.67 9.37 -7.58
C ASN A 202 -21.69 8.20 -7.84
N PHE A 203 -20.84 8.33 -8.86
CA PHE A 203 -19.80 7.34 -9.17
C PHE A 203 -18.38 7.92 -9.05
N GLN A 204 -17.40 7.02 -8.98
CA GLN A 204 -15.98 7.30 -9.11
C GLN A 204 -15.35 6.36 -10.14
N VAL A 205 -14.36 6.88 -10.85
CA VAL A 205 -13.51 6.11 -11.75
C VAL A 205 -12.14 6.00 -11.09
N GLU A 206 -11.61 4.78 -11.02
CA GLU A 206 -10.36 4.50 -10.33
C GLU A 206 -9.51 3.52 -11.12
N LEU A 207 -8.20 3.73 -11.08
CA LEU A 207 -7.23 2.74 -11.52
C LEU A 207 -7.07 1.68 -10.41
N ILE A 208 -7.26 0.40 -10.76
CA ILE A 208 -7.01 -0.73 -9.87
C ILE A 208 -5.56 -1.17 -9.93
N SER A 209 -5.04 -1.33 -11.14
CA SER A 209 -3.70 -1.81 -11.40
C SER A 209 -3.18 -1.20 -12.69
N ALA A 210 -1.86 -1.03 -12.76
CA ALA A 210 -1.13 -0.75 -13.99
C ALA A 210 0.18 -1.54 -13.97
N LEU A 211 0.50 -2.16 -15.12
CA LEU A 211 1.69 -2.96 -15.34
C LEU A 211 2.30 -2.57 -16.68
N ALA A 212 3.41 -1.83 -16.64
CA ALA A 212 4.24 -1.59 -17.81
C ALA A 212 5.15 -2.80 -18.06
N SER A 213 5.31 -3.19 -19.32
CA SER A 213 6.14 -4.36 -19.65
C SER A 213 7.63 -4.05 -19.44
N ILE A 214 8.26 -4.74 -18.49
CA ILE A 214 9.68 -4.59 -18.11
C ILE A 214 10.62 -4.76 -19.33
N ASN A 215 10.30 -5.70 -20.22
CA ASN A 215 11.12 -5.99 -21.42
C ASN A 215 10.72 -5.13 -22.63
N ASN A 216 9.62 -4.38 -22.54
CA ASN A 216 9.14 -3.55 -23.62
C ASN A 216 8.31 -2.39 -23.06
N PRO A 217 8.94 -1.26 -22.64
CA PRO A 217 8.23 -0.11 -22.10
C PRO A 217 7.20 0.49 -23.07
N LYS A 218 7.15 0.01 -24.32
CA LYS A 218 6.13 0.33 -25.32
C LYS A 218 4.76 -0.30 -25.05
N LYS A 219 4.53 -0.94 -23.90
CA LYS A 219 3.21 -1.46 -23.55
C LYS A 219 2.91 -1.27 -22.07
N ILE A 220 1.70 -0.83 -21.77
CA ILE A 220 1.11 -0.85 -20.42
C ILE A 220 -0.24 -1.56 -20.46
N ASP A 221 -0.44 -2.49 -19.53
CA ASP A 221 -1.73 -3.12 -19.26
C ASP A 221 -2.27 -2.55 -17.96
N PHE A 222 -3.55 -2.20 -17.91
CA PHE A 222 -4.13 -1.57 -16.73
C PHE A 222 -5.63 -1.82 -16.60
N VAL A 223 -6.12 -1.79 -15.37
CA VAL A 223 -7.53 -2.05 -15.05
C VAL A 223 -8.15 -0.80 -14.47
N ILE A 224 -9.21 -0.30 -15.10
CA ILE A 224 -10.03 0.79 -14.56
C ILE A 224 -11.33 0.21 -14.04
N THR A 225 -11.79 0.71 -12.89
CA THR A 225 -13.15 0.46 -12.41
C THR A 225 -14.00 1.71 -12.36
N ILE A 226 -15.31 1.52 -12.53
CA ILE A 226 -16.34 2.49 -12.22
C ILE A 226 -17.22 1.89 -11.13
N ARG A 227 -17.42 2.65 -10.05
CA ARG A 227 -18.21 2.22 -8.89
C ARG A 227 -18.93 3.37 -8.21
N GLN A 228 -19.89 3.06 -7.36
CA GLN A 228 -20.56 4.06 -6.53
C GLN A 228 -19.58 4.72 -5.54
N ARG A 229 -19.74 6.01 -5.30
CA ARG A 229 -18.93 6.76 -4.33
C ARG A 229 -19.43 6.55 -2.90
N GLU A 230 -18.55 6.04 -2.04
CA GLU A 230 -18.80 5.83 -0.61
C GLU A 230 -18.30 7.00 0.26
N ARG A 231 -18.67 8.26 -0.07
CA ARG A 231 -18.14 9.46 0.61
C ARG A 231 -18.39 9.47 2.12
N TYR A 232 -19.61 9.14 2.54
CA TYR A 232 -19.99 9.18 3.95
C TYR A 232 -19.19 8.20 4.79
N LEU A 233 -19.01 6.97 4.31
CA LEU A 233 -18.26 5.94 5.00
C LEU A 233 -16.82 6.41 5.27
N LYS A 234 -16.13 6.94 4.24
CA LYS A 234 -14.77 7.49 4.37
C LYS A 234 -14.70 8.63 5.38
N GLU A 235 -15.71 9.50 5.39
CA GLU A 235 -15.76 10.62 6.33
C GLU A 235 -15.94 10.18 7.79
N PHE A 236 -16.81 9.21 8.07
CA PHE A 236 -16.97 8.67 9.42
C PHE A 236 -15.69 8.04 9.96
N PHE A 237 -14.98 7.26 9.13
CA PHE A 237 -13.69 6.70 9.52
C PHE A 237 -12.61 7.76 9.74
N LEU A 238 -12.53 8.77 8.86
CA LEU A 238 -11.61 9.88 9.06
C LEU A 238 -11.89 10.61 10.39
N ASN A 239 -13.14 10.87 10.72
CA ASN A 239 -13.50 11.52 11.98
C ASN A 239 -13.16 10.64 13.19
N SER A 240 -13.33 9.32 13.09
CA SER A 240 -12.89 8.36 14.11
C SER A 240 -11.37 8.41 14.33
N HIS A 241 -10.58 8.45 13.25
CA HIS A 241 -9.13 8.60 13.32
C HIS A 241 -8.70 9.96 13.88
N ILE A 242 -9.41 11.04 13.53
CA ILE A 242 -9.16 12.38 14.09
C ILE A 242 -9.46 12.40 15.59
N PHE A 243 -10.50 11.72 16.04
CA PHE A 243 -10.79 11.54 17.47
C PHE A 243 -9.62 10.85 18.18
N GLN A 244 -9.20 9.68 17.70
CA GLN A 244 -8.08 8.92 18.28
C GLN A 244 -6.80 9.77 18.29
N PHE A 245 -6.53 10.49 17.21
CA PHE A 245 -5.39 11.40 17.12
C PHE A 245 -5.43 12.49 18.20
N SER A 246 -6.61 13.04 18.49
CA SER A 246 -6.80 14.09 19.50
C SER A 246 -6.54 13.62 20.94
N GLU A 247 -6.56 12.31 21.20
CA GLU A 247 -6.22 11.74 22.51
C GLU A 247 -4.72 11.86 22.80
N PHE A 248 -3.88 11.86 21.76
CA PHE A 248 -2.43 12.03 21.87
C PHE A 248 -1.96 13.48 21.87
N LEU A 249 -2.82 14.41 21.43
CA LEU A 249 -2.47 15.83 21.41
C LEU A 249 -2.64 16.47 22.79
N PRO A 250 -1.67 17.26 23.27
CA PRO A 250 -1.78 17.94 24.54
C PRO A 250 -2.83 19.06 24.46
N GLN A 251 -3.53 19.29 25.58
CA GLN A 251 -4.36 20.49 25.81
C GLN A 251 -5.54 20.72 24.83
N ILE A 252 -6.07 19.66 24.20
CA ILE A 252 -7.31 19.77 23.41
C ILE A 252 -8.52 19.87 24.35
N PRO A 253 -9.39 20.90 24.23
CA PRO A 253 -10.55 21.05 25.11
C PRO A 253 -11.52 19.86 25.05
N ASP A 254 -12.10 19.49 26.20
CA ASP A 254 -13.05 18.37 26.29
C ASP A 254 -14.29 18.58 25.42
N SER A 255 -14.73 19.83 25.21
CA SER A 255 -15.83 20.15 24.29
C SER A 255 -15.53 19.71 22.85
N VAL A 256 -14.29 19.88 22.39
CA VAL A 256 -13.83 19.45 21.06
C VAL A 256 -13.73 17.93 21.02
N ARG A 257 -13.13 17.30 22.04
CA ARG A 257 -13.01 15.84 22.14
C ARG A 257 -14.38 15.16 22.18
N ASN A 258 -15.33 15.69 22.93
CA ASN A 258 -16.70 15.17 23.01
C ASN A 258 -17.42 15.26 21.67
N LYS A 259 -17.25 16.36 20.92
CA LYS A 259 -17.79 16.48 19.56
C LYS A 259 -17.22 15.44 18.60
N LEU A 260 -15.90 15.21 18.65
CA LEU A 260 -15.23 14.18 17.85
C LEU A 260 -15.66 12.77 18.28
N LYS A 261 -15.85 12.53 19.58
CA LYS A 261 -16.36 11.27 20.13
C LYS A 261 -17.76 10.95 19.61
N MET A 262 -18.67 11.93 19.59
CA MET A 262 -19.99 11.74 18.99
C MET A 262 -19.91 11.31 17.52
N GLN A 263 -18.98 11.87 16.75
CA GLN A 263 -18.77 11.45 15.35
C GLN A 263 -18.23 10.03 15.23
N LYS A 264 -17.35 9.62 16.15
CA LYS A 264 -16.91 8.22 16.28
C LYS A 264 -18.08 7.29 16.67
N ASP A 265 -18.95 7.71 17.57
CA ASP A 265 -20.08 6.88 18.00
C ASP A 265 -21.10 6.64 16.86
N LEU A 266 -21.28 7.64 15.98
CA LEU A 266 -22.09 7.48 14.75
C LEU A 266 -21.53 6.40 13.81
N LEU A 267 -20.22 6.15 13.81
CA LEU A 267 -19.62 5.09 12.99
C LEU A 267 -20.08 3.70 13.46
N TYR A 268 -20.21 3.47 14.76
CA TYR A 268 -20.73 2.20 15.29
C TYR A 268 -22.20 1.98 14.92
N LEU A 269 -23.01 3.04 14.94
CA LEU A 269 -24.41 2.95 14.50
C LEU A 269 -24.50 2.60 13.01
N LEU A 270 -23.67 3.24 12.18
CA LEU A 270 -23.59 2.92 10.76
C LEU A 270 -23.14 1.46 10.51
N ALA A 271 -22.21 0.96 11.32
CA ALA A 271 -21.75 -0.42 11.21
C ALA A 271 -22.85 -1.43 11.53
N LEU A 272 -23.63 -1.18 12.59
CA LEU A 272 -24.77 -2.02 12.96
C LEU A 272 -25.85 -2.00 11.88
N ASP A 273 -26.19 -0.82 11.35
CA ASP A 273 -27.17 -0.65 10.27
C ASP A 273 -26.79 -1.42 9.00
N ARG A 274 -25.53 -1.30 8.58
CA ARG A 274 -25.05 -1.91 7.34
C ARG A 274 -24.78 -3.41 7.42
N TYR A 275 -24.64 -3.96 8.62
CA TYR A 275 -24.18 -5.33 8.85
C TYR A 275 -24.91 -6.38 8.00
N TYR A 276 -26.24 -6.33 7.96
CA TYR A 276 -27.08 -7.31 7.25
C TYR A 276 -26.90 -7.30 5.72
N GLY A 277 -26.36 -6.20 5.15
CA GLY A 277 -26.11 -6.03 3.72
C GLY A 277 -24.63 -6.05 3.33
N LEU A 278 -23.72 -6.47 4.21
CA LEU A 278 -22.28 -6.39 3.95
C LEU A 278 -21.77 -7.42 2.93
N GLN A 279 -22.39 -8.60 2.86
CA GLN A 279 -21.86 -9.72 2.09
C GLN A 279 -21.59 -9.40 0.59
N PRO A 280 -22.51 -8.77 -0.18
CA PRO A 280 -22.21 -8.39 -1.56
C PRO A 280 -21.04 -7.40 -1.68
N ASN A 281 -20.94 -6.48 -0.72
CA ASN A 281 -19.86 -5.50 -0.70
C ASN A 281 -18.51 -6.16 -0.43
N ILE A 282 -18.46 -7.15 0.48
CA ILE A 282 -17.28 -7.96 0.78
C ILE A 282 -16.83 -8.74 -0.46
N ILE A 283 -17.75 -9.38 -1.18
CA ILE A 283 -17.39 -10.10 -2.42
C ILE A 283 -16.77 -9.14 -3.45
N SER A 284 -17.30 -7.91 -3.57
CA SER A 284 -16.70 -6.86 -4.41
C SER A 284 -15.29 -6.46 -3.92
N VAL A 285 -15.02 -6.39 -2.60
CA VAL A 285 -13.64 -6.18 -2.07
C VAL A 285 -12.71 -7.29 -2.56
N LEU A 286 -13.08 -8.54 -2.31
CA LEU A 286 -12.23 -9.70 -2.58
C LEU A 286 -11.98 -9.88 -4.08
N THR A 287 -13.01 -9.67 -4.90
CA THR A 287 -12.90 -9.67 -6.36
C THR A 287 -11.89 -8.62 -6.83
N ARG A 288 -11.94 -7.41 -6.27
CA ARG A 288 -11.02 -6.32 -6.64
C ARG A 288 -9.58 -6.69 -6.28
N ILE A 289 -9.34 -7.23 -5.08
CA ILE A 289 -8.01 -7.68 -4.66
C ILE A 289 -7.52 -8.81 -5.58
N GLN A 290 -8.36 -9.80 -5.86
CA GLN A 290 -8.04 -10.90 -6.76
C GLN A 290 -7.62 -10.40 -8.15
N LYS A 291 -8.45 -9.56 -8.78
CA LYS A 291 -8.14 -8.97 -10.10
C LYS A 291 -6.84 -8.20 -10.08
N LYS A 292 -6.57 -7.48 -8.98
CA LYS A 292 -5.35 -6.71 -8.80
C LYS A 292 -4.11 -7.60 -8.72
N CYS A 293 -4.11 -8.64 -7.89
CA CYS A 293 -3.02 -9.61 -7.80
C CYS A 293 -2.75 -10.28 -9.15
N ILE A 294 -3.80 -10.75 -9.83
CA ILE A 294 -3.67 -11.40 -11.16
C ILE A 294 -3.13 -10.43 -12.21
N SER A 295 -3.64 -9.20 -12.26
CA SER A 295 -3.20 -8.19 -13.22
C SER A 295 -1.75 -7.74 -13.00
N LEU A 296 -1.30 -7.68 -11.75
CA LEU A 296 0.06 -7.25 -11.42
C LEU A 296 1.07 -8.40 -11.42
N GLY A 297 0.60 -9.64 -11.29
CA GLY A 297 1.46 -10.83 -11.17
C GLY A 297 2.15 -10.94 -9.81
N HIS A 298 1.59 -10.34 -8.75
CA HIS A 298 2.15 -10.44 -7.41
C HIS A 298 1.15 -10.35 -6.26
N ILE A 299 1.52 -10.97 -5.12
CA ILE A 299 0.62 -11.24 -3.99
C ILE A 299 0.43 -10.05 -3.02
N THR A 300 1.22 -8.99 -3.16
CA THR A 300 1.25 -7.83 -2.23
C THR A 300 -0.14 -7.30 -1.85
N PRO A 301 -1.09 -7.12 -2.79
CA PRO A 301 -2.41 -6.57 -2.45
C PRO A 301 -3.24 -7.45 -1.51
N LEU A 302 -2.85 -8.72 -1.34
CA LEU A 302 -3.54 -9.69 -0.49
C LEU A 302 -2.97 -9.75 0.92
N LEU A 303 -1.70 -9.37 1.13
CA LEU A 303 -0.98 -9.64 2.38
C LEU A 303 -1.64 -8.99 3.60
N ASP A 304 -1.99 -7.70 3.51
CA ASP A 304 -2.63 -7.01 4.64
C ASP A 304 -4.03 -7.57 4.95
N MET A 305 -4.79 -7.99 3.93
CA MET A 305 -6.10 -8.64 4.13
C MET A 305 -5.92 -10.03 4.76
N LEU A 306 -4.91 -10.79 4.33
CA LEU A 306 -4.61 -12.10 4.88
C LEU A 306 -4.23 -12.01 6.35
N ASN A 307 -3.32 -11.08 6.70
CA ASN A 307 -2.93 -10.80 8.07
C ASN A 307 -4.12 -10.29 8.92
N PHE A 308 -4.92 -9.36 8.36
CA PHE A 308 -6.13 -8.87 9.00
C PHE A 308 -7.05 -10.06 9.33
N MET A 309 -7.35 -10.92 8.37
CA MET A 309 -8.29 -12.01 8.62
C MET A 309 -7.77 -13.05 9.59
N PHE A 310 -6.54 -13.54 9.40
CA PHE A 310 -6.04 -14.69 10.16
C PHE A 310 -5.63 -14.34 11.58
N SER A 311 -5.22 -13.10 11.86
CA SER A 311 -5.08 -12.65 13.25
C SER A 311 -6.41 -12.65 14.02
N ARG A 312 -7.56 -12.53 13.35
CA ARG A 312 -8.90 -12.65 13.99
C ARG A 312 -9.43 -14.08 14.01
N VAL A 313 -8.94 -14.96 13.13
CA VAL A 313 -9.16 -16.41 13.27
C VAL A 313 -8.53 -16.88 14.58
N GLU A 314 -7.31 -16.45 14.89
CA GLU A 314 -6.62 -16.78 16.15
C GLU A 314 -7.40 -16.31 17.40
N ASP A 315 -8.05 -15.14 17.32
CA ASP A 315 -8.92 -14.61 18.38
C ASP A 315 -10.30 -15.30 18.43
N SER A 316 -10.64 -16.13 17.43
CA SER A 316 -11.93 -16.80 17.32
C SER A 316 -11.95 -18.17 18.01
N ASN A 317 -13.12 -18.79 18.08
CA ASN A 317 -13.32 -20.16 18.55
C ASN A 317 -12.99 -21.22 17.48
N TYR A 318 -12.58 -20.80 16.28
CA TYR A 318 -12.25 -21.67 15.15
C TYR A 318 -10.75 -21.83 15.00
N GLU A 319 -10.34 -23.00 14.51
CA GLU A 319 -8.94 -23.27 14.17
C GLU A 319 -8.67 -22.99 12.69
N THR A 320 -7.48 -22.44 12.39
CA THR A 320 -7.04 -22.15 11.02
C THR A 320 -7.06 -23.40 10.15
N GLU A 321 -6.69 -24.56 10.71
CA GLU A 321 -6.63 -25.85 10.01
C GLU A 321 -8.03 -26.32 9.57
N GLU A 322 -9.06 -26.13 10.41
CA GLU A 322 -10.44 -26.49 10.11
C GLU A 322 -10.99 -25.68 8.91
N ILE A 323 -10.72 -24.38 8.91
CA ILE A 323 -11.11 -23.47 7.81
C ILE A 323 -10.42 -23.91 6.51
N LEU A 324 -9.12 -24.19 6.58
CA LEU A 324 -8.32 -24.59 5.43
C LEU A 324 -8.73 -25.94 4.85
N ASP A 325 -8.99 -26.93 5.71
CA ASP A 325 -9.45 -28.25 5.29
C ASP A 325 -10.80 -28.17 4.56
N THR A 326 -11.73 -27.39 5.10
CA THR A 326 -13.06 -27.14 4.48
C THR A 326 -12.95 -26.58 3.07
N VAL A 327 -12.09 -25.57 2.87
CA VAL A 327 -11.94 -24.90 1.57
C VAL A 327 -11.14 -25.76 0.60
N SER A 328 -10.06 -26.39 1.07
CA SER A 328 -9.15 -27.17 0.23
C SER A 328 -9.79 -28.46 -0.32
N LYS A 329 -10.67 -29.11 0.45
CA LYS A 329 -11.49 -30.25 0.00
C LYS A 329 -12.45 -29.88 -1.13
N LYS A 330 -13.02 -28.67 -1.08
CA LYS A 330 -13.91 -28.14 -2.13
C LYS A 330 -13.13 -27.63 -3.35
N PHE A 331 -11.91 -27.12 -3.14
CA PHE A 331 -11.12 -26.51 -4.21
C PHE A 331 -10.51 -27.52 -5.18
N THR A 332 -10.00 -28.65 -4.68
CA THR A 332 -9.42 -29.70 -5.53
C THR A 332 -9.61 -31.09 -4.95
N ARG A 333 -9.80 -32.08 -5.84
CA ARG A 333 -9.86 -33.51 -5.49
C ARG A 333 -8.48 -34.15 -5.38
N SER A 334 -7.45 -33.54 -5.98
CA SER A 334 -6.07 -34.04 -5.97
C SER A 334 -5.40 -33.84 -4.61
N PRO A 335 -4.92 -34.91 -3.95
CA PRO A 335 -4.21 -34.81 -2.68
C PRO A 335 -2.92 -33.99 -2.79
N ASP A 336 -2.15 -34.18 -3.86
CA ASP A 336 -0.86 -33.50 -4.05
C ASP A 336 -1.07 -32.00 -4.29
N LYS A 337 -2.01 -31.64 -5.17
CA LYS A 337 -2.35 -30.23 -5.43
C LYS A 337 -2.93 -29.57 -4.17
N ARG A 338 -3.72 -30.31 -3.39
CA ARG A 338 -4.25 -29.84 -2.10
C ARG A 338 -3.12 -29.56 -1.12
N SER A 339 -2.21 -30.51 -0.92
CA SER A 339 -1.05 -30.34 -0.03
C SER A 339 -0.20 -29.13 -0.45
N LYS A 340 0.07 -28.98 -1.76
CA LYS A 340 0.82 -27.82 -2.25
C LYS A 340 0.09 -26.50 -1.99
N LEU A 341 -1.22 -26.42 -2.25
CA LEU A 341 -2.03 -25.22 -1.97
C LEU A 341 -2.01 -24.84 -0.49
N LEU A 342 -2.11 -25.82 0.42
CA LEU A 342 -2.02 -25.60 1.86
C LEU A 342 -0.63 -25.07 2.26
N ASN A 343 0.44 -25.65 1.72
CA ASN A 343 1.82 -25.18 1.97
C ASN A 343 2.03 -23.74 1.47
N LEU A 344 1.53 -23.43 0.26
CA LEU A 344 1.60 -22.07 -0.31
C LEU A 344 0.77 -21.06 0.49
N PHE A 345 -0.39 -21.47 0.98
CA PHE A 345 -1.20 -20.64 1.88
C PHE A 345 -0.44 -20.36 3.17
N ASN A 346 0.11 -21.38 3.83
CA ASN A 346 0.87 -21.22 5.07
C ASN A 346 2.09 -20.32 4.88
N PHE A 347 2.81 -20.48 3.76
CA PHE A 347 3.89 -19.59 3.36
C PHE A 347 3.42 -18.14 3.22
N CYS A 348 2.32 -17.89 2.51
CA CYS A 348 1.77 -16.54 2.36
C CYS A 348 1.29 -15.96 3.70
N ASN A 349 0.65 -16.78 4.54
CA ASN A 349 0.12 -16.33 5.83
C ASN A 349 1.25 -15.94 6.81
N LYS A 350 2.29 -16.78 6.95
CA LYS A 350 3.48 -16.47 7.76
C LYS A 350 4.10 -15.14 7.34
N ASN A 351 4.27 -14.95 6.02
CA ASN A 351 4.87 -13.72 5.50
C ASN A 351 3.94 -12.50 5.54
N ALA A 352 2.62 -12.70 5.48
CA ALA A 352 1.65 -11.64 5.69
C ALA A 352 1.70 -11.13 7.14
N VAL A 353 1.83 -12.02 8.13
CA VAL A 353 2.00 -11.65 9.55
C VAL A 353 3.31 -10.87 9.75
N LEU A 354 4.41 -11.37 9.17
CA LEU A 354 5.71 -10.70 9.25
C LEU A 354 5.67 -9.31 8.58
N PHE A 355 5.11 -9.23 7.37
CA PHE A 355 4.94 -7.95 6.65
C PHE A 355 4.04 -6.99 7.42
N GLY A 356 2.92 -7.48 7.96
CA GLY A 356 2.01 -6.69 8.80
C GLY A 356 2.68 -6.14 10.05
N THR A 357 3.59 -6.90 10.65
CA THR A 357 4.43 -6.47 11.78
C THR A 357 5.35 -5.33 11.37
N PHE A 358 6.09 -5.46 10.27
CA PHE A 358 6.94 -4.38 9.75
C PHE A 358 6.13 -3.14 9.39
N GLN A 359 4.99 -3.32 8.72
CA GLN A 359 4.10 -2.20 8.39
C GLN A 359 3.63 -1.50 9.66
N SER A 360 3.19 -2.22 10.70
CA SER A 360 2.68 -1.58 11.92
C SER A 360 3.69 -0.68 12.67
N ASN A 361 4.99 -0.90 12.43
CA ASN A 361 6.10 -0.11 12.96
C ASN A 361 6.58 0.98 11.98
N ASN A 362 6.08 1.01 10.74
CA ASN A 362 6.44 1.99 9.72
C ASN A 362 5.67 3.32 9.90
N ARG A 363 5.89 4.00 11.03
CA ARG A 363 5.20 5.25 11.39
C ARG A 363 5.96 6.50 10.96
N SER A 364 5.31 7.65 10.90
CA SER A 364 5.90 8.91 10.41
C SER A 364 7.07 9.45 11.27
N GLN A 365 7.11 9.09 12.55
CA GLN A 365 8.13 9.58 13.49
C GLN A 365 9.49 8.93 13.24
N LEU A 366 10.55 9.74 13.29
CA LEU A 366 11.93 9.29 13.01
C LEU A 366 12.39 8.16 13.94
N GLN A 367 12.04 8.21 15.22
CA GLN A 367 12.37 7.18 16.19
C GLN A 367 11.74 5.82 15.84
N GLU A 368 10.49 5.83 15.35
CA GLU A 368 9.79 4.62 14.91
C GLU A 368 10.44 4.04 13.64
N GLN A 369 10.97 4.89 12.76
CA GLN A 369 11.72 4.44 11.59
C GLN A 369 13.03 3.72 12.00
N TYR A 370 13.75 4.21 13.00
CA TYR A 370 14.89 3.47 13.55
C TYR A 370 14.47 2.17 14.21
N ARG A 371 13.38 2.16 14.98
CA ARG A 371 12.85 0.92 15.58
C ARG A 371 12.52 -0.12 14.53
N LEU A 372 11.87 0.26 13.43
CA LEU A 372 11.60 -0.63 12.31
C LEU A 372 12.90 -1.20 11.71
N PHE A 373 13.91 -0.36 11.51
CA PHE A 373 15.20 -0.78 11.00
C PHE A 373 15.85 -1.85 11.88
N PHE A 374 15.94 -1.59 13.18
CA PHE A 374 16.52 -2.56 14.10
C PHE A 374 15.65 -3.81 14.24
N LEU A 375 14.32 -3.69 14.15
CA LEU A 375 13.41 -4.83 14.23
C LEU A 375 13.68 -5.86 13.12
N PHE A 376 13.78 -5.43 11.85
CA PHE A 376 14.10 -6.40 10.79
C PHE A 376 15.55 -6.88 10.89
N ASN A 377 16.50 -6.05 11.31
CA ASN A 377 17.87 -6.51 11.50
C ASN A 377 17.98 -7.60 12.57
N LEU A 378 17.27 -7.45 13.69
CA LEU A 378 17.18 -8.49 14.72
C LEU A 378 16.46 -9.73 14.19
N GLN A 379 15.41 -9.57 13.37
CA GLN A 379 14.70 -10.69 12.74
C GLN A 379 15.61 -11.55 11.85
N TYR A 380 16.52 -10.91 11.10
CA TYR A 380 17.39 -11.60 10.13
C TYR A 380 18.76 -11.97 10.71
N PHE A 381 19.28 -11.22 11.68
CA PHE A 381 20.67 -11.37 12.16
C PHE A 381 20.81 -11.54 13.67
N GLY A 382 19.73 -11.41 14.45
CA GLY A 382 19.79 -11.42 15.92
C GLY A 382 20.28 -12.74 16.53
N GLU A 383 20.13 -13.86 15.82
CA GLU A 383 20.66 -15.18 16.23
C GLU A 383 22.03 -15.50 15.61
N GLY A 384 22.59 -14.53 14.88
CA GLY A 384 23.86 -14.60 14.19
C GLY A 384 23.87 -15.32 12.85
N LEU A 385 24.99 -15.20 12.13
CA LEU A 385 25.08 -15.57 10.71
C LEU A 385 24.83 -17.06 10.44
N GLN A 386 25.36 -17.95 11.29
CA GLN A 386 25.16 -19.40 11.12
C GLN A 386 23.70 -19.81 11.23
N GLN A 387 22.98 -19.19 12.17
CA GLN A 387 21.57 -19.46 12.38
C GLN A 387 20.71 -18.79 11.31
N THR A 388 21.13 -17.61 10.83
CA THR A 388 20.53 -16.93 9.66
C THR A 388 20.48 -17.87 8.44
N PHE A 389 21.57 -18.58 8.16
CA PHE A 389 21.64 -19.56 7.06
C PHE A 389 20.73 -20.77 7.21
N LYS A 390 20.30 -21.08 8.44
CA LYS A 390 19.39 -22.17 8.77
C LYS A 390 17.95 -21.69 8.96
N SER A 391 17.72 -20.38 9.05
CA SER A 391 16.40 -19.84 9.35
C SER A 391 15.47 -19.92 8.14
N ASP A 392 14.19 -20.20 8.41
CA ASP A 392 13.11 -20.09 7.44
C ASP A 392 12.68 -18.62 7.19
N ASN A 393 13.45 -17.66 7.70
CA ASN A 393 13.17 -16.23 7.53
C ASN A 393 13.78 -15.71 6.23
N ILE A 394 14.89 -16.30 5.76
CA ILE A 394 15.48 -15.98 4.45
C ILE A 394 14.68 -16.69 3.36
N LEU A 395 14.12 -15.92 2.42
CA LEU A 395 13.20 -16.43 1.40
C LEU A 395 13.96 -17.19 0.30
N LEU A 396 15.15 -16.71 -0.06
CA LEU A 396 16.03 -17.24 -1.11
C LEU A 396 17.44 -17.53 -0.55
N PRO A 397 17.61 -18.58 0.28
CA PRO A 397 18.86 -18.83 1.01
C PRO A 397 20.09 -19.04 0.11
N GLY A 398 19.90 -19.54 -1.11
CA GLY A 398 20.98 -19.67 -2.09
C GLY A 398 21.55 -18.32 -2.53
N VAL A 399 20.68 -17.32 -2.73
CA VAL A 399 21.09 -15.95 -3.09
C VAL A 399 21.86 -15.31 -1.93
N PHE A 400 21.33 -15.42 -0.71
CA PHE A 400 21.99 -14.87 0.48
C PHE A 400 23.39 -15.48 0.71
N LYS A 401 23.52 -16.81 0.62
CA LYS A 401 24.81 -17.51 0.77
C LYS A 401 25.84 -17.04 -0.25
N ASN A 402 25.44 -16.86 -1.51
CA ASN A 402 26.33 -16.38 -2.55
C ASN A 402 26.82 -14.96 -2.26
N GLN A 403 25.93 -14.08 -1.80
CA GLN A 403 26.29 -12.69 -1.46
C GLN A 403 27.23 -12.62 -0.25
N ILE A 404 27.00 -13.43 0.79
CA ILE A 404 27.91 -13.51 1.93
C ILE A 404 29.30 -14.00 1.52
N ARG A 405 29.37 -15.05 0.68
CA ARG A 405 30.66 -15.56 0.17
C ARG A 405 31.46 -14.49 -0.56
N ILE A 406 30.80 -13.65 -1.37
CA ILE A 406 31.44 -12.52 -2.06
C ILE A 406 32.05 -11.54 -1.04
N LEU A 407 31.37 -11.29 0.08
CA LEU A 407 31.92 -10.45 1.15
C LEU A 407 33.07 -11.11 1.92
N GLU A 408 32.98 -12.41 2.20
CA GLU A 408 34.07 -13.18 2.84
C GLU A 408 35.36 -13.12 2.00
N ASP A 409 35.25 -13.28 0.68
CA ASP A 409 36.38 -13.17 -0.24
C ASP A 409 36.97 -11.74 -0.28
N LYS A 410 36.13 -10.72 -0.08
CA LYS A 410 36.52 -9.30 -0.09
C LYS A 410 37.15 -8.82 1.22
N TYR A 411 36.72 -9.37 2.35
CA TYR A 411 37.10 -8.93 3.69
C TYR A 411 37.75 -10.08 4.49
N PRO A 412 39.09 -10.15 4.60
CA PRO A 412 39.78 -11.25 5.27
C PRO A 412 39.36 -11.50 6.73
N ASN A 413 38.92 -10.45 7.43
CA ASN A 413 38.46 -10.50 8.83
C ASN A 413 36.92 -10.52 8.95
N PHE A 414 36.21 -10.99 7.93
CA PHE A 414 34.74 -10.92 7.84
C PHE A 414 34.02 -11.44 9.10
N SER A 415 34.43 -12.59 9.64
CA SER A 415 33.82 -13.17 10.85
C SER A 415 33.89 -12.22 12.06
N ARG A 416 35.01 -11.51 12.24
CA ARG A 416 35.20 -10.50 13.29
C ARG A 416 34.31 -9.28 13.05
N TYR A 417 34.25 -8.83 11.79
CA TYR A 417 33.41 -7.69 11.41
C TYR A 417 31.92 -7.97 11.58
N PHE A 418 31.48 -9.21 11.30
CA PHE A 418 30.10 -9.62 11.53
C PHE A 418 29.75 -9.66 13.02
N LEU A 419 30.65 -10.15 13.88
CA LEU A 419 30.44 -10.12 15.33
C LEU A 419 30.31 -8.68 15.85
N LEU A 420 31.09 -7.74 15.29
CA LEU A 420 30.93 -6.32 15.60
C LEU A 420 29.60 -5.74 15.10
N PHE A 421 29.11 -6.21 13.96
CA PHE A 421 27.80 -5.81 13.44
C PHE A 421 26.68 -6.25 14.38
N GLU A 422 26.69 -7.50 14.83
CA GLU A 422 25.71 -8.00 15.82
C GLU A 422 25.73 -7.15 17.10
N ARG A 423 26.91 -6.90 17.67
CA ARG A 423 27.07 -6.06 18.87
C ARG A 423 26.60 -4.63 18.64
N PHE A 424 26.88 -4.08 17.46
CA PHE A 424 26.41 -2.76 17.05
C PHE A 424 24.88 -2.71 17.00
N LEU A 425 24.20 -3.71 16.43
CA LEU A 425 22.73 -3.72 16.36
C LEU A 425 22.08 -3.61 17.74
N HIS A 426 22.64 -4.31 18.75
CA HIS A 426 22.16 -4.22 20.13
C HIS A 426 22.42 -2.84 20.75
N ALA A 427 23.64 -2.30 20.63
CA ALA A 427 23.99 -0.99 21.21
C ALA A 427 23.27 0.18 20.50
N ALA A 428 23.15 0.12 19.19
CA ALA A 428 22.58 1.18 18.36
C ALA A 428 21.07 1.35 18.56
N PHE A 429 20.36 0.29 18.97
CA PHE A 429 18.96 0.38 19.33
C PHE A 429 18.71 1.37 20.48
N GLU A 430 19.54 1.33 21.53
CA GLU A 430 19.46 2.28 22.64
C GLU A 430 19.81 3.71 22.21
N LEU A 431 20.78 3.84 21.30
CA LEU A 431 21.30 5.12 20.83
C LEU A 431 20.36 5.83 19.84
N SER A 432 19.37 5.13 19.29
CA SER A 432 18.43 5.66 18.29
C SER A 432 17.63 6.89 18.73
N THR A 433 17.57 7.17 20.03
CA THR A 433 16.93 8.36 20.61
C THR A 433 17.83 9.59 20.66
N ASN A 434 19.13 9.42 20.46
CA ASN A 434 20.11 10.50 20.47
C ASN A 434 20.02 11.32 19.17
N SER A 435 20.00 12.65 19.30
CA SER A 435 19.87 13.58 18.17
C SER A 435 21.02 13.49 17.16
N ALA A 436 22.22 13.09 17.60
CA ALA A 436 23.39 12.90 16.76
C ALA A 436 23.40 11.54 16.02
N PHE A 437 22.58 10.57 16.44
CA PHE A 437 22.59 9.22 15.86
C PHE A 437 22.29 9.23 14.37
N LYS A 438 21.46 10.17 13.90
CA LYS A 438 21.18 10.35 12.46
C LYS A 438 22.45 10.55 11.64
N ASN A 439 23.43 11.28 12.16
CA ASN A 439 24.66 11.53 11.43
C ASN A 439 25.55 10.29 11.40
N VAL A 440 25.65 9.57 12.52
CA VAL A 440 26.36 8.28 12.58
C VAL A 440 25.76 7.30 11.59
N PHE A 441 24.44 7.15 11.63
CA PHE A 441 23.69 6.26 10.76
C PHE A 441 23.93 6.60 9.27
N THR A 442 23.75 7.86 8.90
CA THR A 442 23.95 8.31 7.50
C THR A 442 25.42 8.18 7.09
N HIS A 443 26.37 8.35 8.02
CA HIS A 443 27.79 8.17 7.72
C HIS A 443 28.12 6.70 7.43
N ILE A 444 27.57 5.76 8.20
CA ILE A 444 27.81 4.32 8.01
C ILE A 444 27.10 3.84 6.74
N PHE A 445 25.78 4.04 6.67
CA PHE A 445 24.96 3.41 5.63
C PHE A 445 24.81 4.24 4.36
N LYS A 446 25.22 5.51 4.36
CA LYS A 446 25.11 6.45 3.21
C LYS A 446 23.68 6.78 2.75
N TYR A 447 22.68 6.31 3.49
CA TYR A 447 21.26 6.57 3.26
C TYR A 447 20.59 7.09 4.53
N SER A 448 19.49 7.80 4.36
CA SER A 448 18.58 8.08 5.46
C SER A 448 17.82 6.81 5.87
N ILE A 449 17.34 6.80 7.11
CA ILE A 449 16.56 5.68 7.65
C ILE A 449 15.26 5.42 6.86
N ASP A 450 14.61 6.49 6.40
CA ASP A 450 13.40 6.39 5.58
C ASP A 450 13.67 5.69 4.25
N GLU A 451 14.80 6.00 3.60
CA GLU A 451 15.21 5.37 2.34
C GLU A 451 15.48 3.88 2.52
N LEU A 452 16.23 3.49 3.56
CA LEU A 452 16.51 2.09 3.82
C LEU A 452 15.24 1.29 4.15
N ASN A 453 14.33 1.83 4.96
CA ASN A 453 13.07 1.16 5.26
C ASN A 453 12.17 1.01 4.02
N GLU A 454 12.20 1.99 3.11
CA GLU A 454 11.48 1.91 1.84
C GLU A 454 12.08 0.87 0.88
N PHE A 455 13.42 0.79 0.79
CA PHE A 455 14.13 -0.23 0.02
C PHE A 455 13.88 -1.61 0.58
N PHE A 456 14.01 -1.79 1.90
CA PHE A 456 13.69 -3.03 2.60
C PHE A 456 12.31 -3.56 2.22
N SER A 457 11.27 -2.71 2.34
CA SER A 457 9.90 -3.12 2.03
C SER A 457 9.75 -3.59 0.58
N SER A 458 10.45 -2.95 -0.36
CA SER A 458 10.38 -3.27 -1.79
C SER A 458 11.14 -4.57 -2.11
N ALA A 459 12.32 -4.75 -1.52
CA ALA A 459 13.14 -5.94 -1.65
C ALA A 459 12.47 -7.17 -1.02
N PHE A 460 11.86 -7.01 0.17
CA PHE A 460 11.07 -8.04 0.85
C PHE A 460 9.93 -8.54 -0.04
N LEU A 461 9.11 -7.64 -0.57
CA LEU A 461 7.98 -8.02 -1.42
C LEU A 461 8.44 -8.68 -2.73
N THR A 462 9.57 -8.24 -3.28
CA THR A 462 10.17 -8.82 -4.50
C THR A 462 10.63 -10.26 -4.25
N SER A 463 11.43 -10.51 -3.20
CA SER A 463 11.86 -11.87 -2.82
C SER A 463 10.70 -12.77 -2.43
N LEU A 464 9.68 -12.23 -1.77
CA LEU A 464 8.46 -12.98 -1.42
C LEU A 464 7.77 -13.50 -2.68
N ASN A 465 7.59 -12.62 -3.67
CA ASN A 465 6.94 -12.98 -4.92
C ASN A 465 7.78 -13.96 -5.73
N GLU A 466 9.09 -13.73 -5.80
CA GLU A 466 10.04 -14.61 -6.48
C GLU A 466 10.03 -16.02 -5.85
N ARG A 467 10.08 -16.10 -4.52
CA ARG A 467 9.98 -17.38 -3.81
C ARG A 467 8.64 -18.07 -4.07
N LEU A 468 7.53 -17.33 -4.07
CA LEU A 468 6.20 -17.88 -4.37
C LEU A 468 6.15 -18.48 -5.79
N MET A 469 6.69 -17.79 -6.78
CA MET A 469 6.73 -18.27 -8.17
C MET A 469 7.62 -19.51 -8.31
N ASN A 470 8.80 -19.53 -7.68
CA ASN A 470 9.70 -20.69 -7.65
C ASN A 470 9.02 -21.93 -7.01
N GLU A 471 8.19 -21.73 -5.98
CA GLU A 471 7.43 -22.82 -5.36
C GLU A 471 6.34 -23.39 -6.29
N ILE A 472 5.72 -22.54 -7.11
CA ILE A 472 4.74 -22.97 -8.11
C ILE A 472 5.43 -23.71 -9.26
N GLU A 473 6.54 -23.18 -9.76
CA GLU A 473 7.32 -23.78 -10.84
C GLU A 473 7.92 -25.12 -10.46
N SER A 474 8.49 -25.24 -9.25
CA SER A 474 9.03 -26.51 -8.76
C SER A 474 7.97 -27.61 -8.67
N TYR A 475 6.74 -27.28 -8.25
CA TYR A 475 5.62 -28.22 -8.27
C TYR A 475 5.22 -28.65 -9.69
N ASN A 476 5.21 -27.70 -10.64
CA ASN A 476 4.89 -27.97 -12.04
C ASN A 476 5.95 -28.79 -12.79
N GLN A 477 7.19 -28.83 -12.29
CA GLN A 477 8.26 -29.66 -12.87
C GLN A 477 8.13 -31.14 -12.48
N VAL A 478 7.54 -31.43 -11.32
CA VAL A 478 7.47 -32.80 -10.77
C VAL A 478 6.09 -33.44 -10.89
N THR A 479 5.07 -32.69 -11.30
CA THR A 479 3.68 -33.16 -11.42
C THR A 479 3.10 -32.89 -12.81
N SER A 480 2.15 -33.75 -13.24
CA SER A 480 1.39 -33.52 -14.47
C SER A 480 0.23 -32.53 -14.27
N GLU A 481 -0.24 -32.37 -13.03
CA GLU A 481 -1.28 -31.42 -12.66
C GLU A 481 -0.70 -30.02 -12.48
N ARG A 482 -0.90 -29.15 -13.47
CA ARG A 482 -0.40 -27.78 -13.38
C ARG A 482 -1.12 -26.98 -12.30
N LEU A 483 -0.33 -26.21 -11.57
CA LEU A 483 -0.76 -25.16 -10.65
C LEU A 483 -0.33 -23.81 -11.21
N THR A 484 -1.26 -22.86 -11.28
CA THR A 484 -1.01 -21.50 -11.77
C THR A 484 -1.06 -20.50 -10.63
N TYR A 485 -0.38 -19.37 -10.80
CA TYR A 485 -0.45 -18.24 -9.85
C TYR A 485 -1.90 -17.78 -9.59
N SER A 486 -2.74 -17.72 -10.64
CA SER A 486 -4.15 -17.35 -10.51
C SER A 486 -4.93 -18.32 -9.62
N GLU A 487 -4.67 -19.62 -9.71
CA GLU A 487 -5.31 -20.63 -8.85
C GLU A 487 -4.88 -20.47 -7.39
N VAL A 488 -3.62 -20.15 -7.13
CA VAL A 488 -3.12 -19.88 -5.76
C VAL A 488 -3.83 -18.66 -5.16
N VAL A 489 -3.92 -17.56 -5.92
CA VAL A 489 -4.63 -16.35 -5.48
C VAL A 489 -6.11 -16.65 -5.23
N GLU A 490 -6.77 -17.40 -6.13
CA GLU A 490 -8.18 -17.78 -5.97
C GLU A 490 -8.40 -18.63 -4.72
N PHE A 491 -7.51 -19.59 -4.44
CA PHE A 491 -7.57 -20.41 -3.24
C PHE A 491 -7.50 -19.54 -1.97
N ILE A 492 -6.52 -18.65 -1.87
CA ILE A 492 -6.37 -17.77 -0.70
C ILE A 492 -7.60 -16.84 -0.55
N ILE A 493 -8.12 -16.30 -1.64
CA ILE A 493 -9.33 -15.45 -1.63
C ILE A 493 -10.56 -16.22 -1.13
N LYS A 494 -10.76 -17.46 -1.58
CA LYS A 494 -11.86 -18.32 -1.10
C LYS A 494 -11.69 -18.67 0.38
N THR A 495 -10.45 -18.90 0.81
CA THR A 495 -10.14 -19.13 2.22
C THR A 495 -10.49 -17.90 3.06
N ILE A 496 -10.06 -16.71 2.65
CA ILE A 496 -10.42 -15.44 3.30
C ILE A 496 -11.95 -15.25 3.35
N TYR A 497 -12.64 -15.49 2.23
CA TYR A 497 -14.09 -15.38 2.17
C TYR A 497 -14.77 -16.32 3.17
N ASN A 498 -14.35 -17.60 3.21
CA ASN A 498 -14.86 -18.58 4.15
C ASN A 498 -14.62 -18.14 5.59
N SER A 499 -13.43 -17.64 5.94
CA SER A 499 -13.15 -17.08 7.27
C SER A 499 -14.08 -15.92 7.62
N ILE A 500 -14.33 -14.99 6.69
CA ILE A 500 -15.26 -13.86 6.91
C ILE A 500 -16.67 -14.37 7.17
N THR A 501 -17.17 -15.28 6.33
CA THR A 501 -18.53 -15.81 6.46
C THR A 501 -18.73 -16.66 7.69
N THR A 502 -17.69 -17.34 8.16
CA THR A 502 -17.76 -18.18 9.36
C THR A 502 -17.67 -17.35 10.64
N ILE A 503 -16.77 -16.37 10.68
CA ILE A 503 -16.42 -15.68 11.92
C ILE A 503 -17.19 -14.36 12.06
N PHE A 504 -17.25 -13.54 11.01
CA PHE A 504 -17.78 -12.18 11.08
C PHE A 504 -19.24 -12.04 10.61
N LEU A 505 -19.75 -12.96 9.78
CA LEU A 505 -21.10 -12.88 9.23
C LEU A 505 -22.00 -13.97 9.81
N ALA A 506 -22.85 -13.57 10.74
CA ALA A 506 -23.96 -14.36 11.25
C ALA A 506 -25.29 -13.63 11.01
N GLU A 507 -26.42 -14.24 11.40
CA GLU A 507 -27.74 -13.62 11.28
C GLU A 507 -27.83 -12.22 11.92
N ASN A 508 -27.06 -11.96 12.98
CA ASN A 508 -26.92 -10.65 13.61
C ASN A 508 -25.57 -10.51 14.32
N PRO A 509 -25.15 -9.29 14.71
CA PRO A 509 -23.85 -9.07 15.35
C PRO A 509 -23.69 -9.75 16.72
N LEU A 510 -24.78 -10.01 17.45
CA LEU A 510 -24.74 -10.74 18.73
C LEU A 510 -24.32 -12.19 18.52
N LYS A 511 -24.88 -12.87 17.50
CA LYS A 511 -24.48 -14.24 17.15
C LYS A 511 -23.04 -14.30 16.63
N ALA A 512 -22.63 -13.34 15.80
CA ALA A 512 -21.24 -13.29 15.32
C ALA A 512 -20.24 -13.01 16.46
N SER A 513 -20.61 -12.21 17.46
CA SER A 513 -19.80 -11.99 18.67
C SER A 513 -19.50 -13.29 19.42
N ALA A 514 -20.42 -14.24 19.46
CA ALA A 514 -20.22 -15.55 20.10
C ALA A 514 -19.18 -16.44 19.40
N ASN A 515 -18.76 -16.10 18.17
CA ASN A 515 -17.68 -16.80 17.46
C ASN A 515 -16.29 -16.46 18.02
N PHE A 516 -16.18 -15.46 18.91
CA PHE A 516 -14.91 -14.98 19.44
C PHE A 516 -14.70 -15.35 20.91
N LYS A 517 -13.43 -15.56 21.28
CA LYS A 517 -13.02 -15.87 22.66
C LYS A 517 -13.34 -14.73 23.64
N ASP A 518 -13.14 -13.48 23.21
CA ASP A 518 -13.47 -12.27 23.97
C ASP A 518 -14.66 -11.52 23.35
N SER A 519 -15.85 -12.11 23.50
CA SER A 519 -17.13 -11.57 23.00
C SER A 519 -17.66 -10.38 23.80
N ILE A 520 -17.18 -10.15 25.02
CA ILE A 520 -17.67 -9.09 25.90
C ILE A 520 -16.94 -7.77 25.63
N SER A 521 -15.62 -7.81 25.47
CA SER A 521 -14.80 -6.62 25.38
C SER A 521 -14.39 -6.34 23.93
N ARG A 522 -13.42 -7.09 23.40
CA ARG A 522 -12.78 -6.82 22.10
C ARG A 522 -13.75 -7.06 20.95
N TYR A 523 -14.53 -8.14 21.02
CA TYR A 523 -15.49 -8.55 20.00
C TYR A 523 -16.94 -8.42 20.46
N SER A 524 -17.27 -7.35 21.18
CA SER A 524 -18.67 -6.96 21.42
C SER A 524 -19.45 -6.80 20.10
N PRO A 525 -20.79 -6.92 20.10
CA PRO A 525 -21.59 -6.88 18.87
C PRO A 525 -21.32 -5.66 17.98
N LYS A 526 -21.18 -4.47 18.60
CA LYS A 526 -20.83 -3.23 17.90
C LYS A 526 -19.43 -3.27 17.28
N ASN A 527 -18.48 -3.92 17.95
CA ASN A 527 -17.09 -4.02 17.48
C ASN A 527 -17.01 -5.02 16.33
N VAL A 528 -17.70 -6.17 16.41
CA VAL A 528 -17.76 -7.14 15.31
C VAL A 528 -18.38 -6.52 14.07
N ALA A 529 -19.48 -5.78 14.22
CA ALA A 529 -20.08 -5.04 13.10
C ALA A 529 -19.11 -4.02 12.51
N LEU A 530 -18.36 -3.29 13.35
CA LEU A 530 -17.34 -2.36 12.90
C LEU A 530 -16.20 -3.06 12.15
N ARG A 531 -15.70 -4.20 12.66
CA ARG A 531 -14.65 -5.00 11.99
C ARG A 531 -15.13 -5.55 10.64
N ALA A 532 -16.38 -6.00 10.55
CA ALA A 532 -16.96 -6.42 9.28
C ALA A 532 -17.06 -5.25 8.29
N LEU A 533 -17.39 -4.03 8.76
CA LEU A 533 -17.41 -2.82 7.94
C LEU A 533 -16.01 -2.38 7.50
N GLU A 534 -14.98 -2.56 8.34
CA GLU A 534 -13.57 -2.29 8.01
C GLU A 534 -13.05 -3.13 6.84
N ILE A 535 -13.63 -4.30 6.55
CA ILE A 535 -13.27 -5.09 5.37
C ILE A 535 -13.50 -4.29 4.07
N LEU A 536 -14.52 -3.43 4.04
CA LEU A 536 -14.84 -2.61 2.86
C LEU A 536 -13.72 -1.63 2.49
N PHE A 537 -12.90 -1.27 3.47
CA PHE A 537 -11.85 -0.28 3.32
C PHE A 537 -10.63 -0.81 2.57
N PHE A 538 -10.41 -2.12 2.57
CA PHE A 538 -9.40 -2.76 1.72
C PHE A 538 -9.65 -2.55 0.21
N LYS A 539 -10.86 -2.12 -0.21
CA LYS A 539 -11.11 -1.65 -1.59
C LYS A 539 -10.26 -0.45 -1.97
N GLU A 540 -9.94 0.42 -1.01
CA GLU A 540 -9.18 1.64 -1.26
C GLU A 540 -7.69 1.31 -1.38
N ILE A 541 -7.07 0.93 -0.26
CA ILE A 541 -5.68 0.53 -0.18
C ILE A 541 -5.57 -0.54 0.90
N PRO A 542 -5.17 -1.77 0.58
CA PRO A 542 -4.91 -2.79 1.58
C PRO A 542 -3.65 -2.35 2.35
N LEU A 543 -3.85 -1.92 3.59
CA LEU A 543 -2.80 -1.54 4.53
C LEU A 543 -3.15 -2.20 5.87
N SER A 544 -2.13 -2.50 6.67
CA SER A 544 -2.29 -2.94 8.05
C SER A 544 -3.10 -1.92 8.87
N ASP A 545 -4.02 -2.40 9.72
CA ASP A 545 -4.90 -1.60 10.60
C ASP A 545 -4.15 -0.49 11.35
N ASN A 546 -2.90 -0.76 11.73
CA ASN A 546 -2.07 0.18 12.50
C ASN A 546 -1.54 1.35 11.65
N ASN A 547 -1.44 1.18 10.33
CA ASN A 547 -1.01 2.21 9.39
C ASN A 547 -2.16 3.00 8.80
N TRP A 548 -3.36 2.44 8.82
CA TRP A 548 -4.57 3.08 8.29
C TRP A 548 -4.82 4.46 8.87
N MET A 549 -4.68 4.61 10.20
CA MET A 549 -4.86 5.90 10.87
C MET A 549 -3.83 6.92 10.36
N ASN A 550 -2.53 6.59 10.42
CA ASN A 550 -1.47 7.49 9.97
C ASN A 550 -1.61 7.86 8.49
N PHE A 551 -1.93 6.89 7.65
CA PHE A 551 -2.16 7.10 6.22
C PHE A 551 -3.35 8.03 5.98
N ASN A 552 -4.50 7.77 6.60
CA ASN A 552 -5.71 8.58 6.43
C ASN A 552 -5.54 10.00 6.97
N LEU A 553 -4.91 10.18 8.14
CA LEU A 553 -4.61 11.49 8.70
C LEU A 553 -3.65 12.27 7.79
N SER A 554 -2.60 11.62 7.29
CA SER A 554 -1.60 12.24 6.41
C SER A 554 -2.18 12.66 5.06
N ARG A 555 -3.03 11.83 4.44
CA ARG A 555 -3.77 12.21 3.22
C ARG A 555 -4.71 13.40 3.43
N ASN A 556 -5.15 13.62 4.66
CA ASN A 556 -6.05 14.71 5.03
C ASN A 556 -5.34 15.76 5.92
N LYS A 557 -4.01 15.86 5.85
CA LYS A 557 -3.18 16.67 6.77
C LYS A 557 -3.69 18.10 6.94
N GLU A 558 -4.10 18.76 5.85
CA GLU A 558 -4.61 20.13 5.89
C GLU A 558 -5.91 20.25 6.70
N LYS A 559 -6.84 19.30 6.52
CA LYS A 559 -8.09 19.25 7.28
C LYS A 559 -7.81 18.98 8.77
N VAL A 560 -6.88 18.07 9.07
CA VAL A 560 -6.49 17.75 10.45
C VAL A 560 -5.82 18.95 11.13
N ILE A 561 -4.85 19.59 10.47
CA ILE A 561 -4.17 20.79 11.00
C ILE A 561 -5.20 21.89 11.28
N LYS A 562 -6.07 22.18 10.31
CA LYS A 562 -7.12 23.20 10.47
C LYS A 562 -8.08 22.89 11.63
N GLN A 563 -8.36 21.62 11.91
CA GLN A 563 -9.26 21.20 12.99
C GLN A 563 -8.70 21.55 14.38
N PHE A 564 -7.38 21.60 14.56
CA PHE A 564 -6.73 21.81 15.85
C PHE A 564 -5.88 23.08 15.94
N GLN A 565 -5.76 23.86 14.85
CA GLN A 565 -4.86 25.01 14.74
C GLN A 565 -5.06 26.08 15.85
N GLU A 566 -6.27 26.20 16.41
CA GLU A 566 -6.60 27.15 17.47
C GLU A 566 -6.08 26.71 18.86
N PHE A 567 -5.80 25.42 19.03
CA PHE A 567 -5.42 24.82 20.31
C PHE A 567 -3.99 24.33 20.33
N PHE A 568 -3.50 23.77 19.22
CA PHE A 568 -2.20 23.14 19.15
C PHE A 568 -1.61 23.23 17.74
N LYS A 569 -0.37 23.70 17.62
CA LYS A 569 0.36 23.70 16.36
C LYS A 569 0.95 22.32 16.11
N ILE A 570 0.27 21.50 15.31
CA ILE A 570 0.70 20.14 14.98
C ILE A 570 2.00 20.17 14.16
N PRO A 571 3.10 19.55 14.64
CA PRO A 571 4.33 19.39 13.89
C PRO A 571 4.15 18.50 12.62
N LYS A 572 4.96 18.73 11.58
CA LYS A 572 4.80 18.04 10.28
C LYS A 572 5.18 16.56 10.31
N ASP A 573 6.08 16.18 11.22
CA ASP A 573 6.58 14.82 11.45
C ASP A 573 5.54 13.86 12.04
N TYR A 574 4.37 14.36 12.45
CA TYR A 574 3.20 13.51 12.74
C TYR A 574 2.60 12.90 11.48
N PHE A 575 2.86 13.47 10.29
CA PHE A 575 2.30 13.01 9.03
C PHE A 575 3.37 12.39 8.13
N PHE A 576 2.97 11.41 7.32
CA PHE A 576 3.78 10.93 6.22
C PHE A 576 4.03 12.05 5.20
N THR A 577 5.22 12.04 4.61
CA THR A 577 5.56 12.92 3.48
C THR A 577 4.76 12.53 2.25
N ASP A 578 4.61 13.46 1.29
CA ASP A 578 3.87 13.18 0.06
C ASP A 578 4.56 12.07 -0.78
N LYS A 579 5.91 12.01 -0.76
CA LYS A 579 6.70 10.90 -1.34
C LYS A 579 6.35 9.55 -0.69
N LYS A 580 6.29 9.49 0.64
CA LYS A 580 5.93 8.26 1.39
C LYS A 580 4.50 7.81 1.08
N LEU A 581 3.54 8.74 1.06
CA LEU A 581 2.14 8.44 0.69
C LEU A 581 2.04 7.91 -0.73
N LEU A 582 2.83 8.45 -1.65
CA LEU A 582 2.90 7.93 -3.00
C LEU A 582 3.49 6.52 -3.00
N HIS A 583 4.63 6.28 -2.38
CA HIS A 583 5.28 4.96 -2.34
C HIS A 583 4.36 3.87 -1.76
N ILE A 584 3.64 4.18 -0.67
CA ILE A 584 2.62 3.29 -0.11
C ILE A 584 1.56 2.94 -1.16
N SER A 585 1.08 3.93 -1.90
CA SER A 585 0.10 3.72 -2.98
C SER A 585 0.71 2.93 -4.16
N MET A 586 1.97 3.19 -4.50
CA MET A 586 2.68 2.53 -5.61
C MET A 586 2.89 1.04 -5.36
N LYS A 587 3.38 0.67 -4.16
CA LYS A 587 3.58 -0.73 -3.75
C LYS A 587 2.31 -1.56 -3.89
N GLN A 588 1.18 -0.92 -3.64
CA GLN A 588 -0.11 -1.57 -3.75
C GLN A 588 -0.61 -1.61 -5.20
N LEU A 589 -0.49 -0.53 -5.98
CA LEU A 589 -1.17 -0.37 -7.28
C LEU A 589 -0.37 -0.84 -8.49
N TYR A 590 0.94 -1.02 -8.37
CA TYR A 590 1.85 -1.17 -9.52
C TYR A 590 2.74 -2.40 -9.42
N SER A 591 3.59 -2.58 -10.43
CA SER A 591 4.56 -3.69 -10.47
C SER A 591 5.53 -3.62 -9.28
N LEU A 592 5.88 -4.81 -8.77
CA LEU A 592 7.03 -4.95 -7.89
C LEU A 592 8.27 -4.81 -8.74
N GLU A 593 9.07 -3.80 -8.44
CA GLU A 593 10.40 -3.69 -9.02
C GLU A 593 11.32 -3.14 -7.95
N SER A 594 12.06 -4.04 -7.34
CA SER A 594 13.25 -3.69 -6.58
C SER A 594 14.47 -3.85 -7.49
N GLU A 595 15.48 -3.03 -7.29
CA GLU A 595 16.80 -3.28 -7.90
C GLU A 595 17.45 -4.54 -7.31
N PHE A 596 17.04 -4.92 -6.09
CA PHE A 596 17.63 -6.02 -5.33
C PHE A 596 16.56 -6.95 -4.75
N LEU A 597 16.87 -8.23 -4.71
CA LEU A 597 16.20 -9.17 -3.81
C LEU A 597 16.50 -8.78 -2.36
N LEU A 598 15.63 -9.15 -1.42
CA LEU A 598 15.84 -8.94 0.03
C LEU A 598 17.22 -9.43 0.46
N GLU A 599 17.61 -10.61 0.00
CA GLU A 599 18.87 -11.26 0.35
C GLU A 599 20.08 -10.47 -0.11
N GLU A 600 20.00 -9.86 -1.29
CA GLU A 600 21.05 -8.99 -1.82
C GLU A 600 21.06 -7.66 -1.08
N TRP A 601 19.88 -7.10 -0.83
CA TRP A 601 19.72 -5.83 -0.11
C TRP A 601 20.29 -5.91 1.32
N LEU A 602 19.98 -6.98 2.05
CA LEU A 602 20.51 -7.25 3.39
C LEU A 602 22.05 -7.26 3.41
N VAL A 603 22.68 -7.71 2.33
CA VAL A 603 24.14 -7.75 2.24
C VAL A 603 24.71 -6.41 1.79
N ILE A 604 24.26 -5.89 0.66
CA ILE A 604 24.81 -4.71 -0.03
C ILE A 604 24.54 -3.42 0.74
N TYR A 605 23.37 -3.28 1.37
CA TYR A 605 22.96 -2.02 2.01
C TYR A 605 23.13 -2.01 3.52
N ILE A 606 23.27 -3.17 4.14
CA ILE A 606 23.33 -3.27 5.60
C ILE A 606 24.68 -3.82 6.07
N ILE A 607 25.02 -5.06 5.70
CA ILE A 607 26.24 -5.71 6.18
C ILE A 607 27.47 -5.03 5.60
N GLU A 608 27.55 -4.91 4.27
CA GLU A 608 28.73 -4.38 3.59
C GLU A 608 29.09 -2.93 4.00
N PRO A 609 28.15 -1.98 4.09
CA PRO A 609 28.49 -0.61 4.50
C PRO A 609 29.02 -0.55 5.92
N PHE A 610 28.46 -1.34 6.84
CA PHE A 610 28.97 -1.44 8.20
C PHE A 610 30.37 -2.05 8.23
N ILE A 611 30.57 -3.19 7.55
CA ILE A 611 31.88 -3.85 7.48
C ILE A 611 32.92 -2.92 6.84
N SER A 612 32.57 -2.21 5.77
CA SER A 612 33.47 -1.26 5.12
C SER A 612 33.85 -0.10 6.03
N PHE A 613 32.96 0.34 6.92
CA PHE A 613 33.26 1.37 7.92
C PHE A 613 34.22 0.83 8.99
N ILE A 614 33.94 -0.35 9.53
CA ILE A 614 34.77 -1.02 10.54
C ILE A 614 36.17 -1.38 10.00
N ASP A 615 36.27 -1.91 8.79
CA ASP A 615 37.54 -2.25 8.13
C ASP A 615 38.47 -1.04 8.00
N LYS A 616 37.92 0.16 7.73
CA LYS A 616 38.71 1.40 7.68
C LYS A 616 39.33 1.73 9.04
N ILE A 617 38.53 1.66 10.11
CA ILE A 617 38.99 1.89 11.48
C ILE A 617 40.03 0.85 11.86
N TRP A 618 39.74 -0.43 11.58
CA TRP A 618 40.61 -1.56 11.87
C TRP A 618 41.99 -1.40 11.23
N LYS A 619 42.06 -1.07 9.94
CA LYS A 619 43.32 -0.82 9.20
C LYS A 619 44.12 0.38 9.72
N ILE A 620 43.47 1.37 10.32
CA ILE A 620 44.16 2.51 10.92
C ILE A 620 44.75 2.10 12.26
N ILE A 621 43.99 1.36 13.06
CA ILE A 621 44.40 0.88 14.38
C ILE A 621 45.55 -0.14 14.27
N GLU A 622 45.48 -1.11 13.35
CA GLU A 622 46.55 -2.10 13.12
C GLU A 622 47.89 -1.47 12.73
N LYS A 623 47.88 -0.26 12.18
CA LYS A 623 49.11 0.47 11.81
C LYS A 623 49.72 1.27 12.96
N LYS A 624 49.05 1.36 14.12
CA LYS A 624 49.58 2.09 15.28
C LYS A 624 50.61 1.22 15.99
N GLU A 625 51.76 1.81 16.31
CA GLU A 625 52.83 1.16 17.08
C GLU A 625 52.50 1.09 18.58
N GLU A 626 51.59 1.93 19.06
CA GLU A 626 51.16 2.00 20.45
C GLU A 626 50.17 0.89 20.83
N PRO A 627 50.14 0.46 22.10
CA PRO A 627 49.18 -0.52 22.57
C PRO A 627 47.75 -0.02 22.37
N ILE A 628 46.92 -0.88 21.79
CA ILE A 628 45.54 -0.55 21.42
C ILE A 628 44.69 -0.49 22.69
N THR A 629 44.27 0.72 23.04
CA THR A 629 43.42 1.00 24.20
C THR A 629 42.02 1.42 23.77
N LEU A 630 41.07 1.39 24.71
CA LEU A 630 39.72 1.91 24.51
C LEU A 630 39.74 3.36 23.99
N ASN A 631 40.63 4.19 24.55
CA ASN A 631 40.79 5.57 24.13
C ASN A 631 41.28 5.70 22.68
N THR A 632 42.15 4.79 22.24
CA THR A 632 42.66 4.79 20.85
C THR A 632 41.55 4.50 19.85
N ILE A 633 40.68 3.54 20.17
CA ILE A 633 39.52 3.18 19.36
C ILE A 633 38.49 4.31 19.37
N PHE A 634 38.18 4.85 20.56
CA PHE A 634 37.26 5.97 20.73
C PHE A 634 37.67 7.17 19.87
N LEU A 635 38.94 7.58 19.92
CA LEU A 635 39.45 8.71 19.14
C LEU A 635 39.31 8.47 17.63
N GLU A 636 39.49 7.24 17.16
CA GLU A 636 39.32 6.92 15.75
C GLU A 636 37.84 6.94 15.32
N PHE A 637 36.93 6.37 16.12
CA PHE A 637 35.49 6.51 15.87
C PHE A 637 35.08 7.97 15.83
N ASN A 638 35.52 8.77 16.81
CA ASN A 638 35.18 10.18 16.88
C ASN A 638 35.72 10.92 15.66
N HIS A 639 36.97 10.69 15.27
CA HIS A 639 37.57 11.31 14.07
C HIS A 639 36.78 10.97 12.79
N GLN A 640 36.42 9.71 12.57
CA GLN A 640 35.67 9.30 11.38
C GLN A 640 34.24 9.88 11.37
N LEU A 641 33.58 9.98 12.53
CA LEU A 641 32.18 10.40 12.63
C LEU A 641 32.00 11.92 12.75
N SER A 642 32.99 12.64 13.28
CA SER A 642 32.93 14.10 13.51
C SER A 642 33.45 14.94 12.34
N TRP A 643 34.24 14.38 11.41
CA TRP A 643 34.96 15.12 10.36
C TRP A 643 34.08 16.13 9.60
N SER A 644 32.80 15.81 9.34
CA SER A 644 31.88 16.66 8.58
C SER A 644 30.82 17.38 9.42
N VAL A 645 30.93 17.35 10.75
CA VAL A 645 29.90 17.87 11.66
C VAL A 645 30.32 19.22 12.23
N ILE A 646 29.57 20.27 11.88
CA ILE A 646 29.86 21.66 12.29
C ILE A 646 29.11 22.04 13.58
N ASN A 647 28.02 21.35 13.92
CA ASN A 647 27.16 21.71 15.05
C ASN A 647 27.73 21.21 16.38
N PRO A 648 28.09 22.09 17.34
CA PRO A 648 28.69 21.71 18.62
C PRO A 648 27.81 20.76 19.46
N ASN A 649 26.50 20.99 19.50
CA ASN A 649 25.58 20.13 20.26
C ASN A 649 25.50 18.71 19.67
N ILE A 650 25.83 18.55 18.40
CA ILE A 650 25.91 17.22 17.77
C ILE A 650 27.25 16.57 18.13
N LEU A 651 28.34 17.33 18.18
CA LEU A 651 29.67 16.82 18.54
C LEU A 651 29.67 16.23 19.97
N ASP A 652 29.13 16.93 20.96
CA ASP A 652 29.05 16.43 22.34
C ASP A 652 28.25 15.12 22.44
N ASN A 653 27.17 15.02 21.66
CA ASN A 653 26.34 13.81 21.60
C ASN A 653 27.00 12.67 20.82
N LEU A 654 27.93 12.96 19.91
CA LEU A 654 28.70 11.96 19.17
C LEU A 654 29.72 11.26 20.07
N GLU A 655 30.32 11.97 21.03
CA GLU A 655 31.27 11.37 21.98
C GLU A 655 30.64 10.20 22.73
N LEU A 656 29.44 10.39 23.29
CA LEU A 656 28.68 9.33 23.97
C LEU A 656 28.41 8.12 23.07
N ILE A 657 28.10 8.34 21.78
CA ILE A 657 27.89 7.26 20.82
C ILE A 657 29.21 6.52 20.55
N CYS A 658 30.31 7.25 20.36
CA CYS A 658 31.62 6.68 20.11
C CYS A 658 32.10 5.83 21.30
N GLU A 659 31.87 6.28 22.54
CA GLU A 659 32.20 5.50 23.75
C GLU A 659 31.45 4.16 23.77
N LYS A 660 30.14 4.18 23.52
CA LYS A 660 29.31 2.96 23.47
C LYS A 660 29.72 2.01 22.35
N MET A 661 30.27 2.52 21.25
CA MET A 661 30.77 1.71 20.13
C MET A 661 32.18 1.17 20.34
N ALA A 662 33.04 1.91 21.06
CA ALA A 662 34.45 1.57 21.24
C ALA A 662 34.69 0.34 22.12
N GLY A 663 33.90 0.16 23.18
CA GLY A 663 34.01 -0.98 24.10
C GLY A 663 33.86 -2.35 23.42
N PRO A 664 32.72 -2.60 22.73
CA PRO A 664 32.51 -3.81 21.95
C PRO A 664 33.61 -4.08 20.92
N PHE A 665 34.16 -3.02 20.31
CA PHE A 665 35.25 -3.10 19.35
C PHE A 665 36.56 -3.60 19.99
N LEU A 666 36.94 -3.02 21.13
CA LEU A 666 38.16 -3.42 21.84
C LEU A 666 38.11 -4.90 22.24
N GLU A 667 36.96 -5.37 22.73
CA GLU A 667 36.80 -6.75 23.16
C GLU A 667 36.99 -7.73 21.99
N VAL A 668 36.41 -7.46 20.82
CA VAL A 668 36.60 -8.30 19.63
C VAL A 668 38.04 -8.20 19.10
N PHE A 669 38.66 -7.03 19.23
CA PHE A 669 40.04 -6.81 18.82
C PHE A 669 41.06 -7.55 19.71
N LEU A 670 40.84 -7.59 21.02
CA LEU A 670 41.79 -8.22 21.97
C LEU A 670 41.64 -9.75 22.05
N ASN A 671 40.45 -10.28 21.78
CA ASN A 671 40.18 -11.71 21.90
C ASN A 671 40.63 -12.56 20.68
N HIS A 672 41.17 -11.93 19.62
CA HIS A 672 41.50 -12.58 18.34
C HIS A 672 42.64 -11.89 17.59
#